data_AF-A0A928W6U9-F1
#
_entry.id   AF-A0A928W6U9-F1
#
_cell.length_a   1.000
_cell.length_b   1.000
_cell.length_c   1.000
_cell.angle_alpha   90.00
_cell.angle_beta   90.00
_cell.angle_gamma   90.00
#
_symmetry.space_group_name_H-M   'P 1'
#
loop_
_entity.id
_entity.type
_entity.pdbx_description
1 polymer ?
#
loop_
_entity_poly.entity_id
_entity_poly.type
_entity_poly.pdbx_seq_one_letter_code
_entity_poly.pdbx_strand_id
1 'polypeptide(L)'
;MTNSNQDVSGTVTDTTHTLSFPEPTGDYAVGTTSYHFVDPEREETYTENPDDNREITAEVWYPSEESGAATKPYMSEDLSNAIASGLEILPEEFTDITQSIPTNSVTNAPVAEAKSEYPVLIFSHGFSGLPELNTIKAEELASQGYIVVALNHTYDSTVNLFPDGRVIPQSPKFGGFFGVGENPDLLAQSVNIRAEDAQFVLDKLEEIDAGDDPTGLFGGKLDLERVGIAGYSLGGATAAKVLAEDSRFKAGINLDGALFGNVADASLSQPFMTFNNEAFGTGNSTNPVDRFNQIQQSFVENLQNEGYEVTISGTTHNDFNDLPFLSSFLVNSGIELGAFGEILVANANNSENFEPTSPELTAQIINDYTTAFFEQHLNDRESPLFTKALLPYPEVIFQPYNLDIPEIDSAEAPIPEKLQQELESALNQTDRDLGGIDVGVGIGVVTPDGIWTGATGVSDLETEEATQPEDLFKIASISKAYTSAVILKLQEQGKLSLEDTLDKWLPNIANRLTNGESLTICQLLDGTGGLWDYLDVNGEFLPDFIADYLSGSNRDWQPEELVTYAFDKPAFSGSDSTEQWTYTNTGNLIAALIAEKATGKHFKQILSEEILEPLGLDNTFFTTEDINLDELAKGYDDILTGDGNIGQDGNLDNYTAVNTEISYGSGSIVSSSEDVAKFFDSLASGNLLSSESTAEIFNYVDTGFSRSRTQLDKFGLGVYPSTLPWGETRGMDGSQFGYKSQVDYFPSDDTTISILANRGVVGGNPKVNLVIEAYKASIANTLGLNNGSVVNGTVSNNYLTGTSNNDAIDGQDGNDILLGKKGLDALDGVKGDDFLFAGMGNDYLFGKEGSDNLSGGKDDDFLNGGAGEDLLQGGKGSDFLIGGDGKDTLFGGKDDDLIDGGADDDLVRDTQGSNFLYGNDGDDLLFAGMGDDVLYGDAGSVRLIANGNDRLFGGIGDDYLNGGKGDDNLIGGLGSDTLTGLSGNDTLTGGDGSDRFILFKEETAIITDFTQGEDFLKLSANISFDDIEIIQGSGDNENNTLIAFESETLAILNNINSANSLFYDA
;
A
#
# COMPACT_ATOMS: atom_id res chain seq x y z
N MET A 1 19.83 -20.11 36.26
CA MET A 1 20.12 -19.92 37.71
C MET A 1 20.77 -18.55 37.87
N THR A 2 20.23 -17.80 38.82
CA THR A 2 20.64 -16.48 39.38
C THR A 2 20.47 -15.23 38.52
N ASN A 3 19.33 -14.57 38.76
CA ASN A 3 19.04 -13.15 38.60
C ASN A 3 20.12 -12.26 39.21
N SER A 4 20.40 -11.13 38.56
CA SER A 4 20.86 -9.92 39.21
C SER A 4 20.10 -8.73 38.64
N ASN A 5 19.28 -8.14 39.50
CA ASN A 5 18.63 -6.85 39.34
C ASN A 5 19.62 -5.78 38.83
N GLN A 6 19.23 -5.03 37.81
CA GLN A 6 19.67 -3.65 37.66
C GLN A 6 18.45 -2.73 37.70
N ASP A 7 18.61 -1.70 38.52
CA ASP A 7 17.68 -0.62 38.78
C ASP A 7 17.15 0.02 37.49
N VAL A 8 15.83 0.01 37.32
CA VAL A 8 15.13 1.01 36.52
C VAL A 8 14.78 2.16 37.47
N SER A 9 15.73 3.06 37.67
CA SER A 9 15.45 4.42 38.13
C SER A 9 15.69 5.36 36.94
N GLY A 10 14.80 5.29 35.96
CA GLY A 10 14.68 6.25 34.87
C GLY A 10 13.66 7.31 35.28
N THR A 11 14.16 8.48 35.66
CA THR A 11 13.52 9.80 35.56
C THR A 11 11.99 9.86 35.53
N VAL A 12 11.45 10.35 36.65
CA VAL A 12 10.13 11.00 36.76
C VAL A 12 9.92 11.94 35.57
N THR A 13 9.08 11.52 34.64
CA THR A 13 8.44 12.37 33.65
C THR A 13 7.47 13.31 34.36
N ASP A 14 7.29 14.49 33.76
CA ASP A 14 6.52 15.61 34.25
C ASP A 14 5.11 15.21 34.73
N THR A 15 4.83 15.36 36.03
CA THR A 15 3.55 15.00 36.67
C THR A 15 2.67 16.23 36.93
N THR A 16 2.68 17.20 36.01
CA THR A 16 1.83 18.40 36.15
C THR A 16 0.74 18.57 35.10
N HIS A 17 0.45 17.55 34.28
CA HIS A 17 -0.88 17.45 33.68
C HIS A 17 -1.86 17.07 34.80
N THR A 18 -2.55 18.05 35.35
CA THR A 18 -3.81 17.81 36.07
C THR A 18 -4.74 17.09 35.10
N LEU A 19 -4.99 15.80 35.32
CA LEU A 19 -6.03 15.07 34.60
C LEU A 19 -7.34 15.87 34.72
N SER A 20 -7.94 16.19 33.60
CA SER A 20 -9.27 16.79 33.50
C SER A 20 -10.01 16.08 32.39
N PHE A 21 -11.34 16.12 32.41
CA PHE A 21 -12.10 15.70 31.24
C PHE A 21 -11.77 16.61 30.06
N PRO A 22 -11.82 16.09 28.82
CA PRO A 22 -11.64 16.91 27.63
C PRO A 22 -12.69 18.04 27.63
N GLU A 23 -12.25 19.23 27.25
CA GLU A 23 -13.14 20.38 27.07
C GLU A 23 -14.01 20.14 25.82
N PRO A 24 -15.34 20.34 25.90
CA PRO A 24 -16.22 20.22 24.76
C PRO A 24 -15.85 21.21 23.65
N THR A 25 -16.03 20.82 22.39
CA THR A 25 -15.56 21.62 21.24
C THR A 25 -16.62 22.55 20.65
N GLY A 26 -17.88 22.42 21.09
CA GLY A 26 -19.01 23.17 20.54
C GLY A 26 -19.15 24.60 21.05
N ASP A 27 -20.07 25.34 20.43
CA ASP A 27 -20.26 26.78 20.65
C ASP A 27 -21.00 27.14 21.96
N TYR A 28 -21.63 26.17 22.63
CA TYR A 28 -22.47 26.41 23.81
C TYR A 28 -21.81 25.98 25.11
N ALA A 29 -21.97 26.78 26.17
CA ALA A 29 -21.72 26.31 27.53
C ALA A 29 -22.73 25.21 27.90
N VAL A 30 -22.35 24.26 28.76
CA VAL A 30 -23.20 23.10 29.06
C VAL A 30 -23.95 23.27 30.39
N GLY A 31 -25.27 23.06 30.35
CA GLY A 31 -26.13 22.93 31.52
C GLY A 31 -26.46 21.47 31.80
N THR A 32 -26.78 21.14 33.05
CA THR A 32 -27.22 19.79 33.43
C THR A 32 -28.35 19.77 34.45
N THR A 33 -29.26 18.80 34.37
CA THR A 33 -30.35 18.57 35.32
C THR A 33 -30.76 17.10 35.35
N SER A 34 -31.69 16.72 36.23
CA SER A 34 -32.13 15.33 36.39
C SER A 34 -33.66 15.22 36.47
N TYR A 35 -34.22 14.18 35.85
CA TYR A 35 -35.63 13.83 35.92
C TYR A 35 -35.88 12.48 36.59
N HIS A 36 -37.07 12.34 37.15
CA HIS A 36 -37.61 11.07 37.65
C HIS A 36 -39.00 10.87 37.07
N PHE A 37 -39.14 9.82 36.27
CA PHE A 37 -40.37 9.43 35.61
C PHE A 37 -40.94 8.17 36.27
N VAL A 38 -42.25 8.15 36.45
CA VAL A 38 -42.99 7.00 36.97
C VAL A 38 -44.02 6.62 35.92
N ASP A 39 -43.93 5.41 35.38
CA ASP A 39 -44.89 4.85 34.44
C ASP A 39 -45.97 4.08 35.22
N PRO A 40 -47.18 4.66 35.39
CA PRO A 40 -48.22 4.02 36.18
C PRO A 40 -48.91 2.85 35.46
N GLU A 41 -48.62 2.65 34.17
CA GLU A 41 -49.27 1.64 33.33
C GLU A 41 -48.42 0.37 33.16
N ARG A 42 -47.11 0.45 33.43
CA ARG A 42 -46.18 -0.70 33.39
C ARG A 42 -45.74 -1.14 34.79
N GLU A 43 -45.87 -2.43 35.08
CA GLU A 43 -45.33 -3.07 36.28
C GLU A 43 -43.82 -3.31 36.14
N GLU A 44 -43.06 -3.21 37.23
CA GLU A 44 -41.62 -3.46 37.24
C GLU A 44 -41.31 -4.96 37.12
N THR A 45 -40.46 -5.31 36.14
CA THR A 45 -40.18 -6.70 35.78
C THR A 45 -39.14 -7.36 36.70
N TYR A 46 -38.21 -6.58 37.25
CA TYR A 46 -37.02 -7.09 37.92
C TYR A 46 -37.06 -6.99 39.46
N THR A 47 -38.12 -6.44 40.02
CA THR A 47 -38.40 -6.38 41.47
C THR A 47 -38.94 -7.71 42.03
N GLU A 48 -38.86 -7.88 43.35
CA GLU A 48 -39.57 -8.93 44.09
C GLU A 48 -41.01 -8.52 44.47
N ASN A 49 -41.36 -7.23 44.36
CA ASN A 49 -42.68 -6.70 44.69
C ASN A 49 -43.52 -6.48 43.41
N PRO A 50 -44.51 -7.33 43.11
CA PRO A 50 -45.28 -7.24 41.86
C PRO A 50 -46.17 -5.99 41.75
N ASP A 51 -46.30 -5.19 42.82
CA ASP A 51 -47.07 -3.94 42.83
C ASP A 51 -46.20 -2.70 42.53
N ASP A 52 -44.89 -2.85 42.32
CA ASP A 52 -44.04 -1.70 41.94
C ASP A 52 -44.27 -1.35 40.47
N ASN A 53 -44.46 -0.07 40.19
CA ASN A 53 -44.52 0.46 38.83
C ASN A 53 -43.10 0.66 38.27
N ARG A 54 -42.97 0.67 36.94
CA ARG A 54 -41.70 1.00 36.27
C ARG A 54 -41.34 2.46 36.56
N GLU A 55 -40.17 2.67 37.14
CA GLU A 55 -39.61 3.99 37.38
C GLU A 55 -38.33 4.16 36.56
N ILE A 56 -38.07 5.36 36.04
CA ILE A 56 -36.89 5.69 35.23
C ILE A 56 -36.33 7.00 35.75
N THR A 57 -35.01 7.06 35.98
CA THR A 57 -34.33 8.34 36.24
C THR A 57 -33.54 8.73 35.00
N ALA A 58 -33.36 10.02 34.76
CA ALA A 58 -32.58 10.50 33.63
C ALA A 58 -31.71 11.68 34.04
N GLU A 59 -30.46 11.68 33.57
CA GLU A 59 -29.57 12.83 33.61
C GLU A 59 -29.64 13.53 32.25
N VAL A 60 -29.76 14.85 32.26
CA VAL A 60 -29.93 15.66 31.06
C VAL A 60 -28.81 16.67 30.95
N TRP A 61 -28.15 16.71 29.79
CA TRP A 61 -27.20 17.76 29.41
C TRP A 61 -27.77 18.57 28.26
N TYR A 62 -27.55 19.89 28.29
CA TYR A 62 -28.21 20.78 27.34
C TYR A 62 -27.40 22.06 27.07
N PRO A 63 -27.66 22.75 25.95
CA PRO A 63 -26.99 24.00 25.62
C PRO A 63 -27.49 25.10 26.56
N SER A 64 -26.58 25.80 27.22
CA SER A 64 -26.87 26.78 28.26
C SER A 64 -26.17 28.12 28.02
N GLU A 65 -26.66 29.16 28.70
CA GLU A 65 -25.95 30.44 28.79
C GLU A 65 -24.71 30.31 29.70
N GLU A 66 -23.65 31.06 29.40
CA GLU A 66 -22.48 31.13 30.27
C GLU A 66 -22.88 31.52 31.71
N SER A 67 -22.43 30.71 32.67
CA SER A 67 -22.72 30.90 34.09
C SER A 67 -21.42 31.06 34.87
N GLY A 68 -21.39 32.03 35.79
CA GLY A 68 -20.28 32.16 36.75
C GLY A 68 -20.36 31.21 37.95
N ALA A 69 -21.30 30.25 37.92
CA ALA A 69 -21.42 29.21 38.95
C ALA A 69 -20.34 28.13 38.76
N ALA A 70 -20.04 27.38 39.83
CA ALA A 70 -19.11 26.26 39.74
C ALA A 70 -19.73 25.12 38.91
N THR A 71 -18.89 24.41 38.17
CA THR A 71 -19.31 23.20 37.45
C THR A 71 -19.65 22.07 38.42
N LYS A 72 -20.50 21.15 37.95
CA LYS A 72 -20.93 19.97 38.70
C LYS A 72 -19.73 19.01 38.86
N PRO A 73 -19.60 18.33 40.00
CA PRO A 73 -18.70 17.18 40.08
C PRO A 73 -19.19 16.02 39.20
N TYR A 74 -18.27 15.14 38.80
CA TYR A 74 -18.58 14.02 37.91
C TYR A 74 -19.73 13.12 38.39
N MET A 75 -19.77 12.83 39.71
CA MET A 75 -20.87 12.11 40.35
C MET A 75 -21.38 12.89 41.56
N SER A 76 -22.62 12.64 42.00
CA SER A 76 -23.11 13.19 43.28
C SER A 76 -22.54 12.43 44.46
N GLU A 77 -22.43 13.07 45.63
CA GLU A 77 -21.93 12.42 46.86
C GLU A 77 -22.74 11.15 47.21
N ASP A 78 -24.07 11.21 47.05
CA ASP A 78 -24.96 10.08 47.30
C ASP A 78 -24.73 8.94 46.31
N LEU A 79 -24.51 9.25 45.03
CA LEU A 79 -24.22 8.26 43.99
C LEU A 79 -22.85 7.61 44.23
N SER A 80 -21.81 8.41 44.50
CA SER A 80 -20.46 7.92 44.81
C SER A 80 -20.47 6.99 46.02
N ASN A 81 -21.18 7.37 47.09
CA ASN A 81 -21.33 6.54 48.29
C ASN A 81 -22.08 5.23 48.00
N ALA A 82 -23.13 5.29 47.17
CA ALA A 82 -23.91 4.13 46.80
C ALA A 82 -23.10 3.14 45.94
N ILE A 83 -22.33 3.63 44.98
CA ILE A 83 -21.41 2.84 44.15
C ILE A 83 -20.32 2.20 45.02
N ALA A 84 -19.65 3.00 45.87
CA ALA A 84 -18.60 2.50 46.76
C ALA A 84 -19.14 1.42 47.71
N SER A 85 -20.35 1.60 48.23
CA SER A 85 -21.02 0.60 49.07
C SER A 85 -21.37 -0.68 48.30
N GLY A 86 -21.80 -0.57 47.05
CA GLY A 86 -22.09 -1.71 46.17
C GLY A 86 -20.84 -2.49 45.75
N LEU A 87 -19.69 -1.80 45.70
CA LEU A 87 -18.38 -2.34 45.32
C LEU A 87 -17.49 -2.76 46.50
N GLU A 88 -17.97 -2.61 47.74
CA GLU A 88 -17.18 -2.86 48.96
C GLU A 88 -15.89 -2.00 49.07
N ILE A 89 -15.89 -0.80 48.48
CA ILE A 89 -14.81 0.21 48.57
C ILE A 89 -15.11 1.16 49.75
N LEU A 90 -14.07 1.73 50.38
CA LEU A 90 -14.25 2.76 51.41
C LEU A 90 -14.95 4.00 50.79
N PRO A 91 -16.17 4.36 51.24
CA PRO A 91 -16.97 5.40 50.57
C PRO A 91 -16.31 6.77 50.56
N GLU A 92 -15.56 7.13 51.61
CA GLU A 92 -14.85 8.42 51.70
C GLU A 92 -13.81 8.57 50.59
N GLU A 93 -13.03 7.52 50.28
CA GLU A 93 -11.92 7.62 49.32
C GLU A 93 -12.40 7.69 47.86
N PHE A 94 -13.44 6.91 47.51
CA PHE A 94 -14.04 6.96 46.16
C PHE A 94 -14.84 8.25 45.93
N THR A 95 -15.52 8.73 46.98
CA THR A 95 -16.27 9.98 46.93
C THR A 95 -15.33 11.17 46.77
N ASP A 96 -14.22 11.25 47.52
CA ASP A 96 -13.25 12.33 47.40
C ASP A 96 -12.71 12.48 45.96
N ILE A 97 -12.45 11.37 45.26
CA ILE A 97 -11.99 11.40 43.87
C ILE A 97 -13.08 11.87 42.93
N THR A 98 -14.24 11.23 42.96
CA THR A 98 -15.34 11.55 42.03
C THR A 98 -15.89 12.96 42.26
N GLN A 99 -15.81 13.50 43.48
CA GLN A 99 -16.09 14.90 43.78
C GLN A 99 -14.99 15.87 43.31
N SER A 100 -13.76 15.39 43.13
CA SER A 100 -12.61 16.20 42.69
C SER A 100 -12.49 16.33 41.17
N ILE A 101 -13.18 15.49 40.40
CA ILE A 101 -13.20 15.54 38.94
C ILE A 101 -14.23 16.58 38.51
N PRO A 102 -13.83 17.78 38.02
CA PRO A 102 -14.77 18.75 37.52
C PRO A 102 -15.31 18.28 36.16
N THR A 103 -16.62 18.39 35.96
CA THR A 103 -17.22 18.33 34.62
C THR A 103 -17.23 19.73 34.00
N ASN A 104 -17.72 19.85 32.77
CA ASN A 104 -17.87 21.13 32.07
C ASN A 104 -19.29 21.73 32.23
N SER A 105 -20.19 21.01 32.92
CA SER A 105 -21.60 21.35 33.03
C SER A 105 -21.99 22.06 34.33
N VAL A 106 -22.99 22.95 34.26
CA VAL A 106 -23.53 23.69 35.42
C VAL A 106 -24.97 23.26 35.71
N THR A 107 -25.24 22.86 36.96
CA THR A 107 -26.56 22.38 37.37
C THR A 107 -27.63 23.48 37.26
N ASN A 108 -28.72 23.19 36.53
CA ASN A 108 -29.85 24.09 36.29
C ASN A 108 -29.45 25.47 35.72
N ALA A 109 -28.39 25.54 34.91
CA ALA A 109 -28.08 26.73 34.15
C ALA A 109 -29.23 27.11 33.20
N PRO A 110 -29.50 28.40 32.93
CA PRO A 110 -30.51 28.79 31.96
C PRO A 110 -30.21 28.19 30.58
N VAL A 111 -31.22 27.62 29.92
CA VAL A 111 -31.11 27.10 28.54
C VAL A 111 -30.73 28.24 27.60
N ALA A 112 -29.83 27.99 26.66
CA ALA A 112 -29.34 29.00 25.72
C ALA A 112 -30.47 29.56 24.85
N GLU A 113 -30.52 30.88 24.68
CA GLU A 113 -31.54 31.58 23.91
C GLU A 113 -31.21 31.73 22.41
N ALA A 114 -30.06 31.20 21.97
CA ALA A 114 -29.61 31.33 20.58
C ALA A 114 -30.54 30.63 19.57
N LYS A 115 -31.15 29.51 19.96
CA LYS A 115 -32.20 28.80 19.19
C LYS A 115 -33.52 28.79 19.96
N SER A 116 -34.63 28.75 19.21
CA SER A 116 -35.95 28.60 19.80
C SER A 116 -36.16 27.20 20.38
N GLU A 117 -35.68 26.18 19.69
CA GLU A 117 -35.80 24.76 20.05
C GLU A 117 -34.50 24.03 19.67
N TYR A 118 -34.18 22.96 20.39
CA TYR A 118 -32.98 22.14 20.18
C TYR A 118 -33.36 20.67 19.93
N PRO A 119 -32.71 19.97 18.97
CA PRO A 119 -32.90 18.53 18.78
C PRO A 119 -32.63 17.74 20.06
N VAL A 120 -33.36 16.63 20.22
CA VAL A 120 -33.27 15.78 21.42
C VAL A 120 -32.55 14.47 21.08
N LEU A 121 -31.58 14.10 21.91
CA LEU A 121 -30.89 12.81 21.82
C LEU A 121 -31.19 12.00 23.07
N ILE A 122 -31.78 10.82 22.91
CA ILE A 122 -31.92 9.87 24.03
C ILE A 122 -30.66 8.99 24.09
N PHE A 123 -30.09 8.81 25.28
CA PHE A 123 -28.92 7.97 25.47
C PHE A 123 -29.21 6.80 26.41
N SER A 124 -28.92 5.57 26.00
CA SER A 124 -29.04 4.37 26.85
C SER A 124 -27.65 3.83 27.22
N HIS A 125 -27.39 3.65 28.53
CA HIS A 125 -26.09 3.14 29.01
C HIS A 125 -25.92 1.62 28.80
N GLY A 126 -24.70 1.13 28.96
CA GLY A 126 -24.39 -0.31 28.89
C GLY A 126 -25.03 -1.16 29.98
N PHE A 127 -24.93 -2.49 29.87
CA PHE A 127 -25.39 -3.38 30.94
C PHE A 127 -24.59 -3.14 32.22
N SER A 128 -25.24 -3.10 33.39
CA SER A 128 -24.63 -2.65 34.65
C SER A 128 -24.06 -1.21 34.63
N GLY A 129 -24.26 -0.44 33.55
CA GLY A 129 -23.74 0.91 33.40
C GLY A 129 -24.49 1.96 34.23
N LEU A 130 -24.11 3.22 34.04
CA LEU A 130 -24.72 4.40 34.63
C LEU A 130 -24.78 5.51 33.56
N PRO A 131 -25.77 6.43 33.62
CA PRO A 131 -25.80 7.61 32.78
C PRO A 131 -24.50 8.43 32.85
N GLU A 132 -23.94 8.59 34.05
CA GLU A 132 -22.74 9.41 34.32
C GLU A 132 -21.49 8.91 33.58
N LEU A 133 -21.42 7.63 33.21
CA LEU A 133 -20.31 7.07 32.41
C LEU A 133 -20.30 7.54 30.95
N ASN A 134 -21.17 8.47 30.56
CA ASN A 134 -21.22 9.05 29.22
C ASN A 134 -21.18 10.58 29.27
N THR A 135 -20.65 11.16 30.35
CA THR A 135 -20.60 12.60 30.56
C THR A 135 -19.77 13.29 29.49
N ILE A 136 -18.62 12.73 29.10
CA ILE A 136 -17.76 13.34 28.06
C ILE A 136 -18.55 13.48 26.76
N LYS A 137 -19.24 12.42 26.35
CA LYS A 137 -20.09 12.39 25.15
C LYS A 137 -21.26 13.36 25.25
N ALA A 138 -21.95 13.35 26.39
CA ALA A 138 -23.16 14.15 26.59
C ALA A 138 -22.84 15.65 26.64
N GLU A 139 -21.71 16.04 27.25
CA GLU A 139 -21.24 17.41 27.26
C GLU A 139 -20.79 17.87 25.88
N GLU A 140 -20.10 17.02 25.10
CA GLU A 140 -19.77 17.32 23.71
C GLU A 140 -21.05 17.61 22.89
N LEU A 141 -21.99 16.67 22.84
CA LEU A 141 -23.22 16.84 22.07
C LEU A 141 -24.08 18.02 22.57
N ALA A 142 -24.11 18.27 23.88
CA ALA A 142 -24.78 19.45 24.43
C ALA A 142 -24.11 20.76 24.00
N SER A 143 -22.77 20.79 23.95
CA SER A 143 -22.01 21.94 23.45
C SER A 143 -22.24 22.18 21.95
N GLN A 144 -22.59 21.15 21.18
CA GLN A 144 -22.95 21.24 19.76
C GLN A 144 -24.41 21.70 19.52
N GLY A 145 -25.21 21.81 20.58
CA GLY A 145 -26.59 22.27 20.48
C GLY A 145 -27.65 21.17 20.50
N TYR A 146 -27.39 20.05 21.19
CA TYR A 146 -28.37 18.98 21.42
C TYR A 146 -28.82 18.94 22.89
N ILE A 147 -30.07 18.55 23.14
CA ILE A 147 -30.52 18.19 24.49
C ILE A 147 -30.36 16.68 24.64
N VAL A 148 -29.39 16.25 25.44
CA VAL A 148 -29.03 14.84 25.64
C VAL A 148 -29.72 14.34 26.91
N VAL A 149 -30.60 13.35 26.78
CA VAL A 149 -31.37 12.73 27.88
C VAL A 149 -30.87 11.30 28.08
N ALA A 150 -29.96 11.11 29.04
CA ALA A 150 -29.41 9.79 29.35
C ALA A 150 -30.26 9.06 30.38
N LEU A 151 -30.80 7.90 29.99
CA LEU A 151 -31.73 7.12 30.78
C LEU A 151 -31.00 6.17 31.71
N ASN A 152 -31.41 6.13 32.97
CA ASN A 152 -31.03 5.11 33.93
C ASN A 152 -32.14 4.06 34.03
N HIS A 153 -31.85 2.83 33.58
CA HIS A 153 -32.83 1.76 33.55
C HIS A 153 -32.87 1.01 34.88
N THR A 154 -33.91 1.26 35.67
CA THR A 154 -34.03 0.70 37.04
C THR A 154 -33.84 -0.81 37.05
N TYR A 155 -33.04 -1.30 38.01
CA TYR A 155 -32.61 -2.70 38.20
C TYR A 155 -31.63 -3.26 37.17
N ASP A 156 -31.39 -2.60 36.05
CA ASP A 156 -30.35 -3.01 35.09
C ASP A 156 -28.99 -2.41 35.45
N SER A 157 -29.01 -1.17 35.94
CA SER A 157 -27.82 -0.45 36.37
C SER A 157 -27.25 -1.01 37.66
N THR A 158 -25.93 -0.89 37.78
CA THR A 158 -25.17 -1.21 38.99
C THR A 158 -25.85 -0.70 40.26
N VAL A 159 -26.26 0.57 40.23
CA VAL A 159 -26.94 1.29 41.32
C VAL A 159 -27.93 2.27 40.70
N ASN A 160 -29.12 2.38 41.30
CA ASN A 160 -30.15 3.33 40.91
C ASN A 160 -30.47 4.24 42.10
N LEU A 161 -30.18 5.53 41.97
CA LEU A 161 -30.45 6.54 42.98
C LEU A 161 -31.71 7.32 42.60
N PHE A 162 -32.69 7.37 43.50
CA PHE A 162 -33.93 8.10 43.31
C PHE A 162 -33.94 9.43 44.07
N PRO A 163 -34.72 10.44 43.63
CA PRO A 163 -34.80 11.74 44.31
C PRO A 163 -35.29 11.67 45.77
N ASP A 164 -35.98 10.60 46.16
CA ASP A 164 -36.43 10.36 47.54
C ASP A 164 -35.36 9.70 48.43
N GLY A 165 -34.14 9.50 47.90
CA GLY A 165 -33.01 8.90 48.58
C GLY A 165 -32.99 7.37 48.55
N ARG A 166 -33.92 6.71 47.82
CA ARG A 166 -33.83 5.26 47.62
C ARG A 166 -32.62 4.92 46.76
N VAL A 167 -31.89 3.91 47.19
CA VAL A 167 -30.78 3.29 46.45
C VAL A 167 -31.17 1.85 46.15
N ILE A 168 -31.35 1.53 44.87
CA ILE A 168 -31.75 0.20 44.41
C ILE A 168 -30.59 -0.43 43.63
N PRO A 169 -30.02 -1.56 44.09
CA PRO A 169 -28.96 -2.24 43.35
C PRO A 169 -29.51 -2.97 42.13
N GLN A 170 -28.62 -3.42 41.25
CA GLN A 170 -28.97 -4.31 40.14
C GLN A 170 -29.77 -5.52 40.63
N SER A 171 -30.75 -5.96 39.83
CA SER A 171 -31.57 -7.13 40.19
C SER A 171 -30.72 -8.39 40.36
N PRO A 172 -30.93 -9.17 41.44
CA PRO A 172 -30.29 -10.46 41.61
C PRO A 172 -30.57 -11.45 40.47
N LYS A 173 -31.63 -11.23 39.68
CA LYS A 173 -31.96 -12.05 38.50
C LYS A 173 -30.85 -12.09 37.46
N PHE A 174 -30.03 -11.04 37.39
CA PHE A 174 -28.90 -10.98 36.47
C PHE A 174 -27.67 -11.74 36.96
N GLY A 175 -27.54 -11.99 38.27
CA GLY A 175 -26.39 -12.71 38.85
C GLY A 175 -25.46 -11.84 39.69
N GLY A 176 -25.85 -10.59 39.97
CA GLY A 176 -25.09 -9.63 40.77
C GLY A 176 -24.10 -8.81 39.93
N PHE A 177 -23.34 -7.95 40.60
CA PHE A 177 -22.48 -6.90 40.03
C PHE A 177 -21.54 -7.33 38.88
N PHE A 178 -21.13 -8.60 38.85
CA PHE A 178 -20.20 -9.18 37.87
C PHE A 178 -20.84 -10.28 37.00
N GLY A 179 -22.15 -10.47 37.08
CA GLY A 179 -22.84 -11.60 36.45
C GLY A 179 -23.67 -11.15 35.27
N VAL A 180 -23.18 -11.37 34.05
CA VAL A 180 -23.92 -12.11 33.02
C VAL A 180 -22.90 -12.73 32.07
N GLY A 181 -22.61 -14.01 32.27
CA GLY A 181 -21.84 -14.80 31.30
C GLY A 181 -22.72 -15.61 30.35
N GLU A 182 -24.00 -15.89 30.64
CA GLU A 182 -24.63 -17.06 30.01
C GLU A 182 -26.16 -17.02 29.73
N ASN A 183 -26.87 -15.87 29.85
CA ASN A 183 -28.33 -15.85 29.56
C ASN A 183 -28.76 -14.78 28.53
N PRO A 184 -28.63 -15.04 27.22
CA PRO A 184 -29.02 -14.11 26.16
C PRO A 184 -30.51 -13.77 26.14
N ASP A 185 -31.40 -14.63 26.66
CA ASP A 185 -32.84 -14.35 26.71
C ASP A 185 -33.18 -13.23 27.71
N LEU A 186 -32.44 -13.14 28.82
CA LEU A 186 -32.60 -12.05 29.80
C LEU A 186 -32.08 -10.72 29.25
N LEU A 187 -30.98 -10.73 28.49
CA LEU A 187 -30.45 -9.54 27.82
C LEU A 187 -31.41 -9.05 26.73
N ALA A 188 -31.97 -9.96 25.92
CA ALA A 188 -33.00 -9.63 24.95
C ALA A 188 -34.27 -9.07 25.62
N GLN A 189 -34.67 -9.61 26.78
CA GLN A 189 -35.79 -9.06 27.56
C GLN A 189 -35.49 -7.63 28.05
N SER A 190 -34.28 -7.39 28.55
CA SER A 190 -33.84 -6.05 28.99
C SER A 190 -33.87 -5.06 27.83
N VAL A 191 -33.38 -5.42 26.64
CA VAL A 191 -33.47 -4.54 25.45
C VAL A 191 -34.90 -4.13 25.13
N ASN A 192 -35.88 -5.04 25.23
CA ASN A 192 -37.29 -4.69 25.01
C ASN A 192 -37.81 -3.68 26.06
N ILE A 193 -37.51 -3.90 27.34
CA ILE A 193 -37.94 -3.00 28.43
C ILE A 193 -37.30 -1.62 28.29
N ARG A 194 -36.01 -1.58 27.94
CA ARG A 194 -35.26 -0.34 27.72
C ARG A 194 -35.80 0.47 26.55
N ALA A 195 -36.28 -0.21 25.50
CA ALA A 195 -36.90 0.45 24.36
C ALA A 195 -38.25 1.09 24.74
N GLU A 196 -39.08 0.38 25.51
CA GLU A 196 -40.32 0.93 26.08
C GLU A 196 -40.03 2.11 27.02
N ASP A 197 -38.94 2.06 27.80
CA ASP A 197 -38.53 3.19 28.65
C ASP A 197 -38.19 4.43 27.82
N ALA A 198 -37.45 4.27 26.72
CA ALA A 198 -37.11 5.39 25.83
C ALA A 198 -38.35 6.00 25.17
N GLN A 199 -39.28 5.16 24.72
CA GLN A 199 -40.57 5.60 24.15
C GLN A 199 -41.42 6.35 25.18
N PHE A 200 -41.51 5.82 26.42
CA PHE A 200 -42.25 6.46 27.51
C PHE A 200 -41.62 7.80 27.92
N VAL A 201 -40.29 7.88 27.99
CA VAL A 201 -39.61 9.14 28.31
C VAL A 201 -39.84 10.17 27.19
N LEU A 202 -39.85 9.75 25.91
CA LEU A 202 -40.21 10.65 24.82
C LEU A 202 -41.64 11.21 24.96
N ASP A 203 -42.62 10.39 25.36
CA ASP A 203 -43.98 10.86 25.67
C ASP A 203 -43.98 11.90 26.81
N LYS A 204 -43.12 11.73 27.81
CA LYS A 204 -42.96 12.69 28.92
C LYS A 204 -42.25 13.97 28.52
N LEU A 205 -41.34 13.91 27.56
CA LEU A 205 -40.72 15.10 27.00
C LEU A 205 -41.73 15.94 26.21
N GLU A 206 -42.71 15.33 25.54
CA GLU A 206 -43.85 16.06 24.93
C GLU A 206 -44.68 16.83 25.97
N GLU A 207 -44.91 16.25 27.15
CA GLU A 207 -45.60 16.91 28.27
C GLU A 207 -44.77 18.07 28.86
N ILE A 208 -43.46 17.86 29.01
CA ILE A 208 -42.51 18.85 29.51
C ILE A 208 -42.43 20.06 28.55
N ASP A 209 -42.32 19.81 27.25
CA ASP A 209 -42.26 20.87 26.23
C ASP A 209 -43.58 21.67 26.18
N ALA A 210 -44.72 21.01 26.39
CA ALA A 210 -46.03 21.65 26.51
C ALA A 210 -46.22 22.48 27.80
N GLY A 211 -45.26 22.43 28.73
CA GLY A 211 -45.19 23.28 29.92
C GLY A 211 -45.42 22.58 31.26
N ASP A 212 -45.50 21.24 31.31
CA ASP A 212 -45.51 20.46 32.56
C ASP A 212 -44.08 20.11 33.01
N ASP A 213 -43.19 21.11 32.96
CA ASP A 213 -41.79 20.94 33.31
C ASP A 213 -41.54 21.25 34.80
N PRO A 214 -41.23 20.25 35.66
CA PRO A 214 -40.94 20.47 37.07
C PRO A 214 -39.67 21.31 37.31
N THR A 215 -38.76 21.38 36.34
CA THR A 215 -37.54 22.22 36.42
C THR A 215 -37.79 23.65 35.92
N GLY A 216 -38.76 23.82 35.02
CA GLY A 216 -39.09 25.08 34.35
C GLY A 216 -38.06 25.53 33.31
N LEU A 217 -37.23 24.63 32.78
CA LEU A 217 -36.15 24.88 31.84
C LEU A 217 -36.56 24.70 30.38
N PHE A 218 -37.30 23.64 30.04
CA PHE A 218 -37.45 23.16 28.67
C PHE A 218 -38.80 23.44 28.00
N GLY A 219 -39.72 24.15 28.66
CA GLY A 219 -41.02 24.47 28.07
C GLY A 219 -40.88 25.27 26.76
N GLY A 220 -41.26 24.66 25.63
CA GLY A 220 -41.12 25.21 24.28
C GLY A 220 -39.67 25.27 23.77
N LYS A 221 -38.79 24.40 24.27
CA LYS A 221 -37.36 24.34 23.91
C LYS A 221 -36.96 23.00 23.27
N LEU A 222 -37.83 21.99 23.26
CA LEU A 222 -37.50 20.67 22.72
C LEU A 222 -37.97 20.58 21.27
N ASP A 223 -37.07 20.28 20.34
CA ASP A 223 -37.44 19.93 18.97
C ASP A 223 -37.69 18.42 18.88
N LEU A 224 -38.93 18.04 19.11
CA LEU A 224 -39.37 16.64 19.11
C LEU A 224 -39.67 16.09 17.71
N GLU A 225 -39.48 16.87 16.65
CA GLU A 225 -39.45 16.37 15.27
C GLU A 225 -38.05 15.86 14.89
N ARG A 226 -37.01 16.33 15.58
CA ARG A 226 -35.60 15.94 15.41
C ARG A 226 -35.09 15.17 16.64
N VAL A 227 -35.51 13.90 16.74
CA VAL A 227 -35.12 13.01 17.85
C VAL A 227 -34.16 11.92 17.37
N GLY A 228 -32.99 11.82 17.99
CA GLY A 228 -32.04 10.72 17.80
C GLY A 228 -31.92 9.82 19.04
N ILE A 229 -31.31 8.65 18.87
CA ILE A 229 -30.95 7.78 20.00
C ILE A 229 -29.56 7.18 19.83
N ALA A 230 -28.80 7.13 20.90
CA ALA A 230 -27.51 6.46 20.94
C ALA A 230 -27.43 5.55 22.17
N GLY A 231 -26.55 4.56 22.15
CA GLY A 231 -26.26 3.84 23.37
C GLY A 231 -25.00 3.01 23.32
N TYR A 232 -24.42 2.82 24.50
CA TYR A 232 -23.25 1.99 24.74
C TYR A 232 -23.63 0.55 25.06
N SER A 233 -22.94 -0.43 24.48
CA SER A 233 -23.13 -1.85 24.77
C SER A 233 -24.61 -2.26 24.58
N LEU A 234 -25.27 -2.84 25.59
CA LEU A 234 -26.71 -3.16 25.53
C LEU A 234 -27.62 -1.95 25.19
N GLY A 235 -27.16 -0.73 25.48
CA GLY A 235 -27.84 0.49 25.09
C GLY A 235 -27.85 0.73 23.58
N GLY A 236 -26.83 0.28 22.85
CA GLY A 236 -26.80 0.38 21.39
C GLY A 236 -27.74 -0.62 20.71
N ALA A 237 -27.88 -1.83 21.27
CA ALA A 237 -28.96 -2.74 20.88
C ALA A 237 -30.36 -2.17 21.19
N THR A 238 -30.47 -1.39 22.27
CA THR A 238 -31.70 -0.64 22.59
C THR A 238 -31.97 0.44 21.54
N ALA A 239 -30.96 1.17 21.09
CA ALA A 239 -31.11 2.16 20.01
C ALA A 239 -31.66 1.53 18.73
N ALA A 240 -31.08 0.41 18.28
CA ALA A 240 -31.58 -0.34 17.12
C ALA A 240 -33.05 -0.78 17.29
N LYS A 241 -33.39 -1.30 18.49
CA LYS A 241 -34.75 -1.73 18.82
C LYS A 241 -35.75 -0.59 18.77
N VAL A 242 -35.44 0.55 19.38
CA VAL A 242 -36.31 1.73 19.41
C VAL A 242 -36.58 2.23 18.00
N LEU A 243 -35.55 2.33 17.16
CA LEU A 243 -35.70 2.75 15.76
C LEU A 243 -36.64 1.83 14.97
N ALA A 244 -36.56 0.52 15.22
CA ALA A 244 -37.40 -0.47 14.56
C ALA A 244 -38.89 -0.36 14.94
N GLU A 245 -39.21 0.25 16.08
CA GLU A 245 -40.56 0.22 16.67
C GLU A 245 -41.24 1.60 16.75
N ASP A 246 -40.46 2.68 16.82
CA ASP A 246 -40.97 4.05 16.95
C ASP A 246 -40.32 5.00 15.94
N SER A 247 -41.13 5.44 14.97
CA SER A 247 -40.70 6.33 13.88
C SER A 247 -40.51 7.79 14.28
N ARG A 248 -40.77 8.15 15.54
CA ARG A 248 -40.37 9.46 16.09
C ARG A 248 -38.84 9.59 16.16
N PHE A 249 -38.13 8.48 16.37
CA PHE A 249 -36.67 8.44 16.31
C PHE A 249 -36.19 8.40 14.86
N LYS A 250 -35.33 9.36 14.51
CA LYS A 250 -34.91 9.64 13.12
C LYS A 250 -33.55 9.07 12.77
N ALA A 251 -32.67 8.85 13.75
CA ALA A 251 -31.33 8.29 13.54
C ALA A 251 -30.82 7.59 14.80
N GLY A 252 -29.99 6.55 14.64
CA GLY A 252 -29.54 5.68 15.74
C GLY A 252 -28.04 5.40 15.74
N ILE A 253 -27.42 5.31 16.93
CA ILE A 253 -26.02 4.90 17.09
C ILE A 253 -25.89 3.72 18.07
N ASN A 254 -25.13 2.70 17.67
CA ASN A 254 -24.68 1.59 18.52
C ASN A 254 -23.19 1.73 18.84
N LEU A 255 -22.84 2.02 20.10
CA LEU A 255 -21.44 2.09 20.55
C LEU A 255 -21.02 0.73 21.12
N ASP A 256 -20.41 -0.11 20.27
CA ASP A 256 -19.82 -1.41 20.59
C ASP A 256 -20.79 -2.38 21.29
N GLY A 257 -22.06 -2.38 20.86
CA GLY A 257 -23.12 -3.22 21.42
C GLY A 257 -23.45 -4.44 20.58
N ALA A 258 -23.31 -5.62 21.18
CA ALA A 258 -23.84 -6.85 20.60
C ALA A 258 -25.38 -6.78 20.46
N LEU A 259 -25.90 -7.23 19.33
CA LEU A 259 -27.35 -7.29 19.08
C LEU A 259 -27.94 -8.59 19.63
N PHE A 260 -29.12 -8.49 20.26
CA PHE A 260 -29.80 -9.60 20.92
C PHE A 260 -31.24 -9.77 20.47
N GLY A 261 -31.76 -11.00 20.58
CA GLY A 261 -33.15 -11.31 20.28
C GLY A 261 -33.51 -11.10 18.81
N ASN A 262 -34.71 -10.57 18.56
CA ASN A 262 -35.21 -10.30 17.21
C ASN A 262 -34.70 -8.98 16.62
N VAL A 263 -33.89 -8.21 17.36
CA VAL A 263 -33.29 -6.95 16.89
C VAL A 263 -32.23 -7.22 15.82
N ALA A 264 -31.54 -8.35 15.93
CA ALA A 264 -30.58 -8.83 14.93
C ALA A 264 -31.18 -8.99 13.53
N ASP A 265 -32.48 -9.29 13.45
CA ASP A 265 -33.21 -9.47 12.19
C ASP A 265 -34.04 -8.23 11.81
N ALA A 266 -33.89 -7.12 12.55
CA ALA A 266 -34.67 -5.91 12.29
C ALA A 266 -34.15 -5.22 11.03
N SER A 267 -35.09 -4.79 10.18
CA SER A 267 -34.79 -3.98 9.02
C SER A 267 -35.16 -2.53 9.33
N LEU A 268 -34.15 -1.66 9.42
CA LEU A 268 -34.35 -0.26 9.81
C LEU A 268 -34.53 0.62 8.57
N SER A 269 -35.54 1.49 8.64
CA SER A 269 -35.79 2.53 7.63
C SER A 269 -35.19 3.88 8.00
N GLN A 270 -34.42 3.97 9.08
CA GLN A 270 -33.79 5.18 9.55
C GLN A 270 -32.27 4.98 9.55
N PRO A 271 -31.47 6.04 9.32
CA PRO A 271 -30.02 5.94 9.35
C PRO A 271 -29.50 5.34 10.66
N PHE A 272 -28.48 4.48 10.54
CA PHE A 272 -27.90 3.79 11.69
C PHE A 272 -26.38 3.70 11.60
N MET A 273 -25.67 4.04 12.67
CA MET A 273 -24.22 3.90 12.75
C MET A 273 -23.83 2.95 13.88
N THR A 274 -22.86 2.07 13.62
CA THR A 274 -22.29 1.17 14.62
C THR A 274 -20.80 1.46 14.79
N PHE A 275 -20.34 1.49 16.04
CA PHE A 275 -18.93 1.50 16.38
C PHE A 275 -18.51 0.12 16.89
N ASN A 276 -17.30 -0.30 16.52
CA ASN A 276 -16.72 -1.57 16.97
C ASN A 276 -15.31 -1.38 17.52
N ASN A 277 -14.96 -2.23 18.48
CA ASN A 277 -13.57 -2.52 18.79
C ASN A 277 -12.96 -3.52 17.80
N GLU A 278 -11.63 -3.56 17.73
CA GLU A 278 -10.87 -4.41 16.78
C GLU A 278 -11.14 -5.93 16.93
N ALA A 279 -11.54 -6.38 18.13
CA ALA A 279 -11.92 -7.78 18.36
C ALA A 279 -13.33 -8.14 17.84
N PHE A 280 -14.18 -7.14 17.61
CA PHE A 280 -15.52 -7.28 17.02
C PHE A 280 -15.56 -6.97 15.51
N GLY A 281 -14.59 -6.21 14.97
CA GLY A 281 -14.69 -5.63 13.62
C GLY A 281 -14.09 -6.41 12.44
N THR A 282 -13.29 -7.48 12.64
CA THR A 282 -12.44 -8.00 11.54
C THR A 282 -12.95 -9.24 10.79
N GLY A 283 -14.06 -9.85 11.19
CA GLY A 283 -14.68 -10.97 10.46
C GLY A 283 -13.81 -12.24 10.26
N ASN A 284 -12.61 -12.32 10.85
CA ASN A 284 -11.57 -13.29 10.45
C ASN A 284 -11.16 -14.27 11.56
N SER A 285 -12.12 -14.81 12.32
CA SER A 285 -11.82 -15.77 13.39
C SER A 285 -12.69 -17.04 13.30
N THR A 286 -12.35 -18.06 14.10
CA THR A 286 -13.08 -19.33 14.24
C THR A 286 -13.61 -19.53 15.69
N ASN A 287 -13.68 -18.44 16.43
CA ASN A 287 -13.93 -18.34 17.87
C ASN A 287 -15.41 -17.96 18.14
N PRO A 288 -16.06 -18.41 19.23
CA PRO A 288 -17.43 -17.99 19.61
C PRO A 288 -17.74 -16.47 19.59
N VAL A 289 -16.74 -15.58 19.56
CA VAL A 289 -16.89 -14.13 19.31
C VAL A 289 -17.46 -13.85 17.90
N ASP A 290 -17.15 -14.68 16.89
CA ASP A 290 -17.59 -14.48 15.50
C ASP A 290 -19.11 -14.53 15.31
N ARG A 291 -19.84 -15.19 16.23
CA ARG A 291 -21.30 -15.22 16.14
C ARG A 291 -21.89 -13.81 16.28
N PHE A 292 -21.29 -12.98 17.11
CA PHE A 292 -21.75 -11.60 17.28
C PHE A 292 -21.39 -10.75 16.06
N ASN A 293 -20.19 -10.95 15.49
CA ASN A 293 -19.75 -10.28 14.26
C ASN A 293 -20.65 -10.65 13.08
N GLN A 294 -21.02 -11.94 12.92
CA GLN A 294 -21.97 -12.40 11.90
C GLN A 294 -23.38 -11.81 12.08
N ILE A 295 -23.85 -11.72 13.32
CA ILE A 295 -25.15 -11.11 13.65
C ILE A 295 -25.13 -9.62 13.32
N GLN A 296 -24.04 -8.93 13.65
CA GLN A 296 -23.88 -7.51 13.42
C GLN A 296 -23.76 -7.20 11.92
N GLN A 297 -22.92 -7.95 11.20
CA GLN A 297 -22.82 -7.89 9.75
C GLN A 297 -24.19 -8.12 9.09
N SER A 298 -24.92 -9.18 9.49
CA SER A 298 -26.26 -9.45 8.97
C SER A 298 -27.23 -8.31 9.24
N PHE A 299 -27.12 -7.65 10.39
CA PHE A 299 -27.99 -6.53 10.74
C PHE A 299 -27.69 -5.29 9.88
N VAL A 300 -26.40 -4.94 9.71
CA VAL A 300 -26.01 -3.77 8.91
C VAL A 300 -26.33 -3.99 7.42
N GLU A 301 -26.18 -5.22 6.92
CA GLU A 301 -26.62 -5.62 5.57
C GLU A 301 -28.15 -5.54 5.37
N ASN A 302 -28.95 -5.62 6.45
CA ASN A 302 -30.41 -5.57 6.41
C ASN A 302 -31.00 -4.15 6.56
N LEU A 303 -30.15 -3.12 6.71
CA LEU A 303 -30.59 -1.73 6.72
C LEU A 303 -31.25 -1.38 5.37
N GLN A 304 -32.29 -0.55 5.37
CA GLN A 304 -32.98 -0.12 4.13
C GLN A 304 -32.51 1.24 3.63
N ASN A 305 -31.85 2.01 4.50
CA ASN A 305 -31.32 3.35 4.27
C ASN A 305 -29.86 3.38 4.77
N GLU A 306 -29.25 4.57 4.74
CA GLU A 306 -27.83 4.83 5.07
C GLU A 306 -27.38 4.15 6.38
N GLY A 307 -26.36 3.30 6.26
CA GLY A 307 -25.71 2.61 7.37
C GLY A 307 -24.22 2.93 7.42
N TYR A 308 -23.64 2.96 8.61
CA TYR A 308 -22.21 3.20 8.79
C TYR A 308 -21.63 2.26 9.85
N GLU A 309 -20.43 1.76 9.59
CA GLU A 309 -19.63 1.01 10.55
C GLU A 309 -18.28 1.71 10.74
N VAL A 310 -17.92 1.94 12.01
CA VAL A 310 -16.71 2.64 12.43
C VAL A 310 -15.96 1.70 13.39
N THR A 311 -14.92 1.03 12.93
CA THR A 311 -14.07 0.23 13.82
C THR A 311 -12.86 1.04 14.26
N ILE A 312 -12.62 1.13 15.56
CA ILE A 312 -11.45 1.85 16.11
C ILE A 312 -10.39 0.83 16.54
N SER A 313 -9.28 0.75 15.82
CA SER A 313 -8.13 -0.09 16.11
C SER A 313 -7.53 0.24 17.48
N GLY A 314 -6.93 -0.75 18.15
CA GLY A 314 -6.31 -0.55 19.46
C GLY A 314 -7.29 -0.25 20.60
N THR A 315 -8.60 -0.42 20.39
CA THR A 315 -9.63 -0.25 21.43
C THR A 315 -10.23 -1.57 21.91
N THR A 316 -10.88 -1.51 23.07
CA THR A 316 -11.62 -2.58 23.74
C THR A 316 -13.04 -2.12 24.04
N HIS A 317 -13.90 -3.04 24.50
CA HIS A 317 -15.29 -2.73 24.82
C HIS A 317 -15.47 -1.57 25.80
N ASN A 318 -14.53 -1.32 26.71
CA ASN A 318 -14.69 -0.27 27.72
C ASN A 318 -14.23 1.11 27.23
N ASP A 319 -13.62 1.21 26.05
CA ASP A 319 -13.08 2.48 25.53
C ASP A 319 -14.16 3.38 24.92
N PHE A 320 -15.39 2.88 24.78
CA PHE A 320 -16.53 3.61 24.21
C PHE A 320 -17.38 4.34 25.26
N ASN A 321 -16.84 4.57 26.47
CA ASN A 321 -17.45 5.34 27.54
C ASN A 321 -16.37 6.02 28.42
N ASP A 322 -16.76 6.66 29.53
CA ASP A 322 -15.84 7.43 30.39
C ASP A 322 -14.93 6.57 31.31
N LEU A 323 -15.05 5.23 31.30
CA LEU A 323 -14.31 4.34 32.19
C LEU A 323 -12.78 4.45 32.07
N PRO A 324 -12.16 4.62 30.88
CA PRO A 324 -10.71 4.77 30.76
C PRO A 324 -10.18 6.05 31.43
N PHE A 325 -10.97 7.13 31.40
CA PHE A 325 -10.63 8.35 32.13
C PHE A 325 -10.76 8.13 33.63
N LEU A 326 -11.90 7.60 34.07
CA LEU A 326 -12.14 7.32 35.49
C LEU A 326 -11.09 6.37 36.08
N SER A 327 -10.69 5.34 35.34
CA SER A 327 -9.64 4.41 35.76
C SER A 327 -8.29 5.11 35.92
N SER A 328 -7.93 6.02 35.01
CA SER A 328 -6.71 6.83 35.08
C SER A 328 -6.68 7.75 36.31
N PHE A 329 -7.81 8.37 36.66
CA PHE A 329 -7.94 9.13 37.91
C PHE A 329 -7.77 8.24 39.16
N LEU A 330 -8.41 7.07 39.15
CA LEU A 330 -8.36 6.13 40.27
C LEU A 330 -6.96 5.53 40.46
N VAL A 331 -6.25 5.19 39.38
CA VAL A 331 -4.86 4.69 39.44
C VAL A 331 -3.92 5.75 40.00
N ASN A 332 -4.03 6.99 39.53
CA ASN A 332 -3.16 8.09 39.98
C ASN A 332 -3.43 8.55 41.43
N SER A 333 -4.59 8.21 41.99
CA SER A 333 -4.93 8.53 43.37
C SER A 333 -4.19 7.68 44.43
N GLY A 334 -3.67 6.51 44.04
CA GLY A 334 -3.01 5.57 44.94
C GLY A 334 -3.94 4.81 45.90
N ILE A 335 -5.26 4.83 45.67
CA ILE A 335 -6.24 4.04 46.43
C ILE A 335 -6.06 2.54 46.13
N GLU A 336 -6.15 1.71 47.18
CA GLU A 336 -6.14 0.24 47.05
C GLU A 336 -7.53 -0.25 46.62
N LEU A 337 -7.75 -0.37 45.31
CA LEU A 337 -9.06 -0.69 44.70
C LEU A 337 -9.47 -2.18 44.81
N GLY A 338 -8.66 -3.04 45.45
CA GLY A 338 -8.97 -4.48 45.60
C GLY A 338 -9.27 -5.18 44.26
N ALA A 339 -10.28 -6.07 44.24
CA ALA A 339 -10.73 -6.77 43.03
C ALA A 339 -11.34 -5.82 41.96
N PHE A 340 -11.80 -4.64 42.37
CA PHE A 340 -12.29 -3.60 41.46
C PHE A 340 -11.13 -2.93 40.69
N GLY A 341 -9.96 -2.82 41.33
CA GLY A 341 -8.72 -2.40 40.67
C GLY A 341 -8.24 -3.38 39.61
N GLU A 342 -8.37 -4.68 39.85
CA GLU A 342 -8.03 -5.70 38.85
C GLU A 342 -8.95 -5.63 37.62
N ILE A 343 -10.23 -5.23 37.76
CA ILE A 343 -11.18 -5.09 36.65
C ILE A 343 -10.97 -3.78 35.88
N LEU A 344 -10.69 -2.68 36.58
CA LEU A 344 -10.35 -1.39 35.96
C LEU A 344 -8.98 -1.43 35.26
N VAL A 345 -8.00 -2.19 35.79
CA VAL A 345 -6.64 -2.32 35.22
C VAL A 345 -6.56 -3.43 34.17
N ALA A 346 -7.33 -4.52 34.27
CA ALA A 346 -7.37 -5.57 33.25
C ALA A 346 -7.93 -5.07 31.90
N ASN A 347 -8.66 -3.95 31.89
CA ASN A 347 -9.18 -3.32 30.67
C ASN A 347 -8.23 -2.29 30.05
N ALA A 348 -7.15 -1.89 30.74
CA ALA A 348 -6.22 -0.89 30.21
C ALA A 348 -5.01 -1.49 29.46
N ASN A 349 -4.82 -2.82 29.46
CA ASN A 349 -3.57 -3.44 28.96
C ASN A 349 -3.68 -4.90 28.46
N ASN A 350 -4.87 -5.47 28.21
CA ASN A 350 -4.98 -6.88 27.80
C ASN A 350 -5.46 -7.08 26.37
N SER A 351 -4.63 -6.66 25.43
CA SER A 351 -4.51 -7.39 24.17
C SER A 351 -3.02 -7.61 23.95
N GLU A 352 -2.54 -8.85 24.03
CA GLU A 352 -1.15 -9.20 23.67
C GLU A 352 -0.91 -9.08 22.14
N ASN A 353 -1.90 -8.58 21.38
CA ASN A 353 -1.96 -8.69 19.93
C ASN A 353 -2.01 -7.34 19.18
N PHE A 354 -2.29 -6.21 19.85
CA PHE A 354 -2.46 -4.89 19.22
C PHE A 354 -1.95 -3.75 20.12
N GLU A 355 -1.38 -2.69 19.52
CA GLU A 355 -0.97 -1.44 20.19
C GLU A 355 -2.23 -0.67 20.65
N PRO A 356 -2.31 -0.19 21.91
CA PRO A 356 -3.51 0.47 22.43
C PRO A 356 -3.64 1.94 21.96
N THR A 357 -4.84 2.32 21.51
CA THR A 357 -5.20 3.72 21.20
C THR A 357 -5.45 4.49 22.49
N SER A 358 -4.94 5.74 22.59
CA SER A 358 -5.10 6.53 23.81
C SER A 358 -6.57 6.90 24.10
N PRO A 359 -7.01 6.92 25.37
CA PRO A 359 -8.37 7.33 25.75
C PRO A 359 -8.80 8.69 25.19
N GLU A 360 -7.88 9.65 25.14
CA GLU A 360 -8.11 10.99 24.60
C GLU A 360 -8.47 10.94 23.11
N LEU A 361 -7.67 10.21 22.32
CA LEU A 361 -7.90 10.06 20.89
C LEU A 361 -9.17 9.24 20.62
N THR A 362 -9.41 8.16 21.37
CA THR A 362 -10.65 7.38 21.25
C THR A 362 -11.88 8.25 21.53
N ALA A 363 -11.88 9.04 22.60
CA ALA A 363 -12.97 9.96 22.90
C ALA A 363 -13.18 11.00 21.79
N GLN A 364 -12.10 11.55 21.24
CA GLN A 364 -12.14 12.49 20.11
C GLN A 364 -12.77 11.85 18.87
N ILE A 365 -12.31 10.67 18.45
CA ILE A 365 -12.85 9.92 17.31
C ILE A 365 -14.35 9.70 17.49
N ILE A 366 -14.76 9.15 18.64
CA ILE A 366 -16.18 8.88 18.88
C ILE A 366 -16.95 10.21 18.86
N ASN A 367 -16.43 11.30 19.44
CA ASN A 367 -17.08 12.62 19.46
C ASN A 367 -17.33 13.15 18.04
N ASP A 368 -16.31 13.14 17.21
CA ASP A 368 -16.36 13.62 15.84
C ASP A 368 -17.39 12.84 15.00
N TYR A 369 -17.32 11.51 15.00
CA TYR A 369 -18.23 10.67 14.23
C TYR A 369 -19.68 10.74 14.75
N THR A 370 -19.89 10.73 16.07
CA THR A 370 -21.27 10.84 16.63
C THR A 370 -21.89 12.21 16.34
N THR A 371 -21.11 13.29 16.44
CA THR A 371 -21.57 14.65 16.15
C THR A 371 -21.89 14.79 14.67
N ALA A 372 -20.96 14.36 13.80
CA ALA A 372 -21.15 14.36 12.37
C ALA A 372 -22.42 13.61 11.95
N PHE A 373 -22.64 12.42 12.51
CA PHE A 373 -23.80 11.59 12.16
C PHE A 373 -25.11 12.28 12.52
N PHE A 374 -25.22 12.83 13.74
CA PHE A 374 -26.44 13.54 14.12
C PHE A 374 -26.60 14.89 13.41
N GLU A 375 -25.53 15.58 13.05
CA GLU A 375 -25.61 16.79 12.23
C GLU A 375 -26.11 16.46 10.83
N GLN A 376 -25.66 15.36 10.23
CA GLN A 376 -26.12 14.90 8.93
C GLN A 376 -27.60 14.51 8.93
N HIS A 377 -28.03 13.66 9.86
CA HIS A 377 -29.36 13.06 9.78
C HIS A 377 -30.45 13.77 10.59
N LEU A 378 -30.08 14.66 11.52
CA LEU A 378 -31.07 15.49 12.25
C LEU A 378 -31.05 16.94 11.79
N ASN A 379 -29.92 17.47 11.31
CA ASN A 379 -29.79 18.89 10.95
C ASN A 379 -29.52 19.12 9.46
N ASP A 380 -29.52 18.08 8.62
CA ASP A 380 -29.24 18.13 7.18
C ASP A 380 -27.88 18.79 6.87
N ARG A 381 -26.86 18.52 7.69
CA ARG A 381 -25.48 19.03 7.51
C ARG A 381 -24.51 17.89 7.24
N GLU A 382 -24.16 17.73 5.96
CA GLU A 382 -23.17 16.73 5.54
C GLU A 382 -21.82 16.93 6.22
N SER A 383 -21.15 15.82 6.53
CA SER A 383 -19.81 15.81 7.12
C SER A 383 -18.82 15.10 6.20
N PRO A 384 -17.59 15.65 6.04
CA PRO A 384 -16.55 14.98 5.26
C PRO A 384 -16.14 13.63 5.87
N LEU A 385 -16.41 13.37 7.16
CA LEU A 385 -16.13 12.08 7.81
C LEU A 385 -16.88 10.88 7.21
N PHE A 386 -17.97 11.14 6.48
CA PHE A 386 -18.72 10.11 5.76
C PHE A 386 -18.48 10.14 4.25
N THR A 387 -17.50 10.94 3.79
CA THR A 387 -17.05 10.99 2.41
C THR A 387 -15.74 10.20 2.28
N LYS A 388 -15.58 9.41 1.20
CA LYS A 388 -14.39 8.58 0.99
C LYS A 388 -13.06 9.37 0.86
N ALA A 389 -13.11 10.69 0.75
CA ALA A 389 -11.98 11.54 0.35
C ALA A 389 -11.02 11.92 1.49
N LEU A 390 -11.39 11.74 2.77
CA LEU A 390 -10.50 12.06 3.90
C LEU A 390 -10.96 11.34 5.18
N LEU A 391 -10.24 10.29 5.60
CA LEU A 391 -10.34 9.75 6.96
C LEU A 391 -9.26 10.42 7.82
N PRO A 392 -9.61 11.32 8.76
CA PRO A 392 -8.62 12.06 9.53
C PRO A 392 -7.98 11.24 10.67
N TYR A 393 -8.43 10.01 10.87
CA TYR A 393 -8.02 9.13 11.97
C TYR A 393 -7.52 7.79 11.43
N PRO A 394 -6.20 7.51 11.48
CA PRO A 394 -5.65 6.23 11.00
C PRO A 394 -6.10 5.03 11.84
N GLU A 395 -6.53 5.26 13.07
CA GLU A 395 -7.12 4.22 13.93
C GLU A 395 -8.52 3.80 13.47
N VAL A 396 -9.14 4.51 12.53
CA VAL A 396 -10.51 4.25 12.10
C VAL A 396 -10.57 3.47 10.79
N ILE A 397 -11.16 2.29 10.84
CA ILE A 397 -11.64 1.56 9.68
C ILE A 397 -13.12 1.92 9.49
N PHE A 398 -13.42 2.63 8.41
CA PHE A 398 -14.76 3.13 8.11
C PHE A 398 -15.40 2.35 6.94
N GLN A 399 -16.62 1.87 7.14
CA GLN A 399 -17.37 1.13 6.14
C GLN A 399 -18.82 1.63 6.02
N PRO A 400 -19.21 2.28 4.90
CA PRO A 400 -20.59 2.68 4.67
C PRO A 400 -21.44 1.58 4.01
N TYR A 401 -22.75 1.61 4.23
CA TYR A 401 -23.74 0.67 3.72
C TYR A 401 -24.98 1.39 3.19
N ASN A 402 -25.60 0.86 2.12
CA ASN A 402 -26.84 1.37 1.54
C ASN A 402 -26.86 2.89 1.30
N LEU A 403 -25.70 3.46 1.00
CA LEU A 403 -25.64 4.74 0.33
C LEU A 403 -26.16 4.49 -1.09
N ASP A 404 -27.20 5.22 -1.50
CA ASP A 404 -27.42 5.49 -2.92
C ASP A 404 -26.20 6.31 -3.37
N ILE A 405 -25.08 5.62 -3.63
CA ILE A 405 -23.97 6.17 -4.37
C ILE A 405 -24.63 6.54 -5.69
N PRO A 406 -24.73 7.84 -6.04
CA PRO A 406 -25.00 8.17 -7.42
C PRO A 406 -23.94 7.40 -8.19
N GLU A 407 -24.36 6.54 -9.12
CA GLU A 407 -23.48 5.98 -10.15
C GLU A 407 -22.62 7.16 -10.61
N ILE A 408 -21.40 7.25 -10.10
CA ILE A 408 -20.54 8.34 -10.51
C ILE A 408 -20.08 7.85 -11.87
N ASP A 409 -20.73 8.41 -12.88
CA ASP A 409 -20.20 8.56 -14.22
C ASP A 409 -18.94 9.47 -14.15
N SER A 410 -17.96 9.16 -13.28
CA SER A 410 -16.68 9.86 -13.10
C SER A 410 -15.48 9.07 -13.60
N ALA A 411 -15.66 7.84 -14.10
CA ALA A 411 -14.56 7.05 -14.66
C ALA A 411 -13.94 7.67 -15.95
N GLU A 412 -14.33 8.89 -16.34
CA GLU A 412 -13.68 9.66 -17.41
C GLU A 412 -13.36 11.12 -17.03
N ALA A 413 -13.66 11.57 -15.81
CA ALA A 413 -13.33 12.94 -15.43
C ALA A 413 -11.81 13.03 -15.17
N PRO A 414 -11.12 14.08 -15.68
CA PRO A 414 -9.73 14.31 -15.30
C PRO A 414 -9.66 14.62 -13.80
N ILE A 415 -8.56 14.22 -13.17
CA ILE A 415 -8.25 14.61 -11.78
C ILE A 415 -8.27 16.15 -11.61
N PRO A 416 -8.38 16.67 -10.36
CA PRO A 416 -8.34 18.10 -10.10
C PRO A 416 -7.11 18.79 -10.71
N GLU A 417 -7.31 19.98 -11.31
CA GLU A 417 -6.28 20.73 -12.05
C GLU A 417 -4.98 20.96 -11.24
N LYS A 418 -5.09 21.14 -9.93
CA LYS A 418 -3.92 21.30 -9.04
C LYS A 418 -3.08 20.02 -8.99
N LEU A 419 -3.73 18.88 -8.79
CA LEU A 419 -3.06 17.58 -8.72
C LEU A 419 -2.46 17.20 -10.08
N GLN A 420 -3.16 17.53 -11.18
CA GLN A 420 -2.61 17.38 -12.53
C GLN A 420 -1.29 18.15 -12.69
N GLN A 421 -1.22 19.40 -12.24
CA GLN A 421 0.02 20.20 -12.33
C GLN A 421 1.14 19.62 -11.46
N GLU A 422 0.79 19.05 -10.30
CA GLU A 422 1.74 18.40 -9.39
C GLU A 422 2.31 17.12 -10.02
N LEU A 423 1.47 16.26 -10.60
CA LEU A 423 1.90 15.05 -11.33
C LEU A 423 2.72 15.38 -12.59
N GLU A 424 2.33 16.40 -13.35
CA GLU A 424 3.12 16.88 -14.50
C GLU A 424 4.49 17.41 -14.04
N SER A 425 4.55 18.13 -12.92
CA SER A 425 5.82 18.60 -12.37
C SER A 425 6.70 17.46 -11.89
N ALA A 426 6.12 16.46 -11.22
CA ALA A 426 6.83 15.27 -10.75
C ALA A 426 7.39 14.46 -11.91
N LEU A 427 6.57 14.20 -12.94
CA LEU A 427 6.99 13.54 -14.19
C LEU A 427 8.20 14.23 -14.82
N ASN A 428 8.12 15.56 -14.99
CA ASN A 428 9.19 16.33 -15.61
C ASN A 428 10.46 16.40 -14.75
N GLN A 429 10.35 16.36 -13.42
CA GLN A 429 11.52 16.31 -12.54
C GLN A 429 12.21 14.96 -12.65
N THR A 430 11.46 13.86 -12.52
CA THR A 430 12.01 12.51 -12.64
C THR A 430 12.66 12.25 -14.00
N ASP A 431 12.12 12.80 -15.09
CA ASP A 431 12.76 12.75 -16.41
C ASP A 431 14.13 13.45 -16.46
N ARG A 432 14.28 14.56 -15.73
CA ARG A 432 15.58 15.26 -15.60
C ARG A 432 16.56 14.46 -14.76
N ASP A 433 16.11 13.97 -13.59
CA ASP A 433 16.96 13.20 -12.67
C ASP A 433 17.56 11.96 -13.35
N LEU A 434 16.83 11.37 -14.30
CA LEU A 434 17.28 10.21 -15.07
C LEU A 434 18.23 10.55 -16.25
N GLY A 435 18.70 11.81 -16.36
CA GLY A 435 19.63 12.24 -17.41
C GLY A 435 19.01 12.34 -18.80
N GLY A 436 17.67 12.36 -18.90
CA GLY A 436 16.93 12.22 -20.15
C GLY A 436 16.81 10.76 -20.58
N ILE A 437 15.59 10.33 -20.88
CA ILE A 437 15.30 8.92 -21.10
C ILE A 437 15.31 8.59 -22.60
N ASP A 438 16.23 7.72 -23.01
CA ASP A 438 16.29 7.08 -24.33
C ASP A 438 15.21 6.00 -24.53
N VAL A 439 14.14 6.04 -23.74
CA VAL A 439 12.96 5.18 -23.82
C VAL A 439 11.70 5.99 -23.59
N GLY A 440 10.68 5.72 -24.37
CA GLY A 440 9.33 6.19 -24.18
C GLY A 440 8.64 5.51 -23.01
N VAL A 441 8.06 6.31 -22.12
CA VAL A 441 7.30 5.87 -20.96
C VAL A 441 5.90 6.47 -21.00
N GLY A 442 4.87 5.63 -20.91
CA GLY A 442 3.47 6.03 -20.71
C GLY A 442 3.02 5.71 -19.29
N ILE A 443 2.33 6.64 -18.64
CA ILE A 443 1.85 6.53 -17.25
C ILE A 443 0.34 6.73 -17.24
N GLY A 444 -0.37 5.88 -16.50
CA GLY A 444 -1.81 5.96 -16.31
C GLY A 444 -2.13 5.87 -14.83
N VAL A 445 -2.90 6.84 -14.33
CA VAL A 445 -3.30 6.95 -12.93
C VAL A 445 -4.83 7.01 -12.87
N VAL A 446 -5.42 6.12 -12.08
CA VAL A 446 -6.85 6.12 -11.77
C VAL A 446 -6.99 6.29 -10.27
N THR A 447 -7.77 7.28 -9.84
CA THR A 447 -8.06 7.59 -8.44
C THR A 447 -9.57 7.77 -8.27
N PRO A 448 -10.10 7.81 -7.05
CA PRO A 448 -11.49 8.18 -6.81
C PRO A 448 -11.85 9.59 -7.34
N ASP A 449 -10.85 10.47 -7.46
CA ASP A 449 -11.01 11.86 -7.89
C ASP A 449 -10.91 12.07 -9.42
N GLY A 450 -10.59 11.01 -10.17
CA GLY A 450 -10.50 11.04 -11.63
C GLY A 450 -9.29 10.33 -12.20
N ILE A 451 -9.05 10.56 -13.49
CA ILE A 451 -7.99 9.92 -14.28
C ILE A 451 -6.94 10.94 -14.69
N TRP A 452 -5.68 10.50 -14.70
CA TRP A 452 -4.57 11.25 -15.28
C TRP A 452 -3.70 10.33 -16.12
N THR A 453 -3.21 10.87 -17.23
CA THR A 453 -2.24 10.20 -18.08
C THR A 453 -1.06 11.12 -18.32
N GLY A 454 0.13 10.53 -18.32
CA GLY A 454 1.39 11.19 -18.58
C GLY A 454 2.20 10.40 -19.58
N ALA A 455 3.10 11.08 -20.28
CA ALA A 455 4.09 10.43 -21.12
C ALA A 455 5.38 11.24 -21.17
N THR A 456 6.50 10.56 -21.34
CA THR A 456 7.84 11.16 -21.45
C THR A 456 8.76 10.26 -22.27
N GLY A 457 9.91 10.79 -22.66
CA GLY A 457 10.88 10.09 -23.50
C GLY A 457 10.45 9.97 -24.97
N VAL A 458 11.02 8.97 -25.65
CA VAL A 458 10.98 8.86 -27.11
C VAL A 458 10.31 7.55 -27.54
N SER A 459 9.20 7.65 -28.29
CA SER A 459 8.47 6.49 -28.79
C SER A 459 9.13 5.88 -30.03
N ASP A 460 9.92 6.65 -30.78
CA ASP A 460 10.73 6.17 -31.91
C ASP A 460 12.11 6.86 -31.93
N LEU A 461 13.15 6.10 -31.56
CA LEU A 461 14.54 6.55 -31.53
C LEU A 461 15.11 6.87 -32.92
N GLU A 462 14.55 6.32 -34.00
CA GLU A 462 15.04 6.59 -35.36
C GLU A 462 14.55 7.95 -35.87
N THR A 463 13.36 8.38 -35.44
CA THR A 463 12.73 9.62 -35.89
C THR A 463 12.73 10.73 -34.83
N GLU A 464 13.16 10.42 -33.61
CA GLU A 464 13.10 11.28 -32.42
C GLU A 464 11.65 11.72 -32.10
N GLU A 465 10.68 10.83 -32.35
CA GLU A 465 9.28 11.09 -32.03
C GLU A 465 9.04 10.96 -30.52
N ALA A 466 8.49 12.00 -29.91
CA ALA A 466 8.21 12.03 -28.47
C ALA A 466 7.02 11.13 -28.13
N THR A 467 7.11 10.39 -27.04
CA THR A 467 6.01 9.55 -26.55
C THR A 467 4.80 10.39 -26.16
N GLN A 468 3.62 9.95 -26.56
CA GLN A 468 2.34 10.57 -26.24
C GLN A 468 1.54 9.70 -25.25
N PRO A 469 0.67 10.29 -24.41
CA PRO A 469 -0.16 9.52 -23.46
C PRO A 469 -1.06 8.46 -24.12
N GLU A 470 -1.49 8.70 -25.36
CA GLU A 470 -2.28 7.76 -26.15
C GLU A 470 -1.48 6.65 -26.85
N ASP A 471 -0.14 6.69 -26.78
CA ASP A 471 0.70 5.69 -27.43
C ASP A 471 0.43 4.29 -26.86
N LEU A 472 0.43 3.30 -27.75
CA LEU A 472 0.24 1.92 -27.38
C LEU A 472 1.58 1.26 -27.03
N PHE A 473 1.54 0.34 -26.06
CA PHE A 473 2.68 -0.48 -25.65
C PHE A 473 2.27 -1.95 -25.59
N LYS A 474 3.22 -2.86 -25.81
CA LYS A 474 2.95 -4.27 -25.53
C LYS A 474 3.05 -4.51 -24.02
N ILE A 475 1.94 -4.84 -23.37
CA ILE A 475 1.86 -4.95 -21.89
C ILE A 475 2.36 -6.29 -21.34
N ALA A 476 2.81 -7.17 -22.23
CA ALA A 476 3.48 -8.42 -21.88
C ALA A 476 2.67 -9.22 -20.84
N SER A 477 3.33 -9.69 -19.78
CA SER A 477 2.72 -10.59 -18.79
C SER A 477 1.55 -10.02 -17.99
N ILE A 478 1.29 -8.70 -18.03
CA ILE A 478 0.04 -8.10 -17.54
C ILE A 478 -1.18 -8.74 -18.23
N SER A 479 -1.03 -9.24 -19.46
CA SER A 479 -2.05 -10.00 -20.19
C SER A 479 -2.61 -11.21 -19.42
N LYS A 480 -1.85 -11.76 -18.46
CA LYS A 480 -2.29 -12.91 -17.64
C LYS A 480 -3.51 -12.56 -16.79
N ALA A 481 -3.56 -11.35 -16.23
CA ALA A 481 -4.70 -10.87 -15.45
C ALA A 481 -5.97 -10.76 -16.31
N TYR A 482 -5.86 -10.26 -17.55
CA TYR A 482 -6.98 -10.24 -18.50
C TYR A 482 -7.49 -11.65 -18.80
N THR A 483 -6.58 -12.61 -19.01
CA THR A 483 -6.97 -14.01 -19.24
C THR A 483 -7.66 -14.62 -18.03
N SER A 484 -7.17 -14.38 -16.82
CA SER A 484 -7.83 -14.83 -15.58
C SER A 484 -9.22 -14.20 -15.42
N ALA A 485 -9.36 -12.91 -15.68
CA ALA A 485 -10.65 -12.22 -15.62
C ALA A 485 -11.66 -12.79 -16.63
N VAL A 486 -11.23 -13.12 -17.86
CA VAL A 486 -12.07 -13.82 -18.84
C VAL A 486 -12.53 -15.18 -18.30
N ILE A 487 -11.63 -15.98 -17.72
CA ILE A 487 -11.98 -17.29 -17.17
C ILE A 487 -13.02 -17.15 -16.05
N LEU A 488 -12.82 -16.20 -15.14
CA LEU A 488 -13.76 -15.92 -14.04
C LEU A 488 -15.12 -15.44 -14.56
N LYS A 489 -15.16 -14.58 -15.58
CA LYS A 489 -16.41 -14.18 -16.25
C LYS A 489 -17.17 -15.36 -16.85
N LEU A 490 -16.46 -16.27 -17.51
CA LEU A 490 -17.06 -17.48 -18.04
C LEU A 490 -17.54 -18.43 -16.93
N GLN A 491 -16.88 -18.44 -15.77
CA GLN A 491 -17.32 -19.15 -14.58
C GLN A 491 -18.62 -18.58 -13.99
N GLU A 492 -18.71 -17.25 -13.83
CA GLU A 492 -19.94 -16.57 -13.37
C GLU A 492 -21.15 -16.89 -14.25
N GLN A 493 -20.91 -17.09 -15.55
CA GLN A 493 -21.91 -17.46 -16.53
C GLN A 493 -22.21 -18.98 -16.57
N GLY A 494 -21.52 -19.77 -15.75
CA GLY A 494 -21.65 -21.23 -15.69
C GLY A 494 -21.16 -21.96 -16.95
N LYS A 495 -20.29 -21.34 -17.76
CA LYS A 495 -19.73 -21.93 -18.99
C LYS A 495 -18.55 -22.87 -18.71
N LEU A 496 -17.79 -22.60 -17.65
CA LEU A 496 -16.68 -23.42 -17.14
C LEU A 496 -16.56 -23.26 -15.62
N SER A 497 -15.62 -23.95 -14.99
CA SER A 497 -15.25 -23.74 -13.58
C SER A 497 -13.75 -23.84 -13.41
N LEU A 498 -13.17 -23.09 -12.47
CA LEU A 498 -11.76 -23.18 -12.09
C LEU A 498 -11.33 -24.60 -11.66
N GLU A 499 -12.27 -25.36 -11.08
CA GLU A 499 -12.09 -26.76 -10.68
C GLU A 499 -12.19 -27.76 -11.84
N ASP A 500 -12.55 -27.29 -13.04
CA ASP A 500 -12.54 -28.16 -14.21
C ASP A 500 -11.12 -28.61 -14.51
N THR A 501 -10.98 -29.90 -14.78
CA THR A 501 -9.69 -30.49 -15.17
C THR A 501 -9.40 -30.27 -16.65
N LEU A 502 -8.12 -30.21 -17.00
CA LEU A 502 -7.64 -29.98 -18.35
C LEU A 502 -8.14 -31.05 -19.34
N ASP A 503 -8.26 -32.31 -18.91
CA ASP A 503 -8.77 -33.41 -19.76
C ASP A 503 -10.24 -33.26 -20.16
N LYS A 504 -11.04 -32.56 -19.35
CA LYS A 504 -12.44 -32.24 -19.67
C LYS A 504 -12.53 -31.43 -20.97
N TRP A 505 -11.63 -30.46 -21.13
CA TRP A 505 -11.70 -29.48 -22.20
C TRP A 505 -10.76 -29.80 -23.36
N LEU A 506 -9.53 -30.21 -23.05
CA LEU A 506 -8.44 -30.42 -24.00
C LEU A 506 -7.79 -31.79 -23.78
N PRO A 507 -8.51 -32.92 -23.98
CA PRO A 507 -8.00 -34.26 -23.69
C PRO A 507 -6.74 -34.63 -24.47
N ASN A 508 -6.53 -34.08 -25.67
CA ASN A 508 -5.31 -34.33 -26.45
C ASN A 508 -4.07 -33.68 -25.83
N ILE A 509 -4.25 -32.54 -25.15
CA ILE A 509 -3.20 -31.84 -24.42
C ILE A 509 -2.97 -32.53 -23.07
N ALA A 510 -4.05 -32.80 -22.32
CA ALA A 510 -3.99 -33.48 -21.03
C ALA A 510 -3.24 -34.83 -21.07
N ASN A 511 -3.49 -35.65 -22.10
CA ASN A 511 -2.85 -36.95 -22.27
C ASN A 511 -1.32 -36.89 -22.50
N ARG A 512 -0.77 -35.70 -22.79
CA ARG A 512 0.67 -35.49 -22.97
C ARG A 512 1.37 -35.04 -21.69
N LEU A 513 0.60 -34.66 -20.66
CA LEU A 513 1.10 -34.10 -19.41
C LEU A 513 1.09 -35.15 -18.30
N THR A 514 2.15 -35.19 -17.51
CA THR A 514 2.13 -35.90 -16.23
C THR A 514 1.07 -35.22 -15.34
N ASN A 515 0.08 -35.99 -14.87
CA ASN A 515 -1.07 -35.48 -14.10
C ASN A 515 -2.02 -34.55 -14.87
N GLY A 516 -1.97 -34.48 -16.20
CA GLY A 516 -2.88 -33.65 -17.00
C GLY A 516 -4.37 -33.99 -16.84
N GLU A 517 -4.70 -35.23 -16.45
CA GLU A 517 -6.07 -35.67 -16.11
C GLU A 517 -6.58 -35.11 -14.77
N SER A 518 -5.69 -34.57 -13.94
CA SER A 518 -6.02 -33.99 -12.63
C SER A 518 -5.69 -32.51 -12.50
N LEU A 519 -5.00 -31.93 -13.50
CA LEU A 519 -4.60 -30.53 -13.51
C LEU A 519 -5.83 -29.64 -13.73
N THR A 520 -6.14 -28.76 -12.77
CA THR A 520 -7.32 -27.86 -12.85
C THR A 520 -6.99 -26.56 -13.57
N ILE A 521 -8.02 -25.81 -14.00
CA ILE A 521 -7.83 -24.47 -14.58
C ILE A 521 -7.20 -23.52 -13.57
N CYS A 522 -7.56 -23.61 -12.28
CA CYS A 522 -6.94 -22.81 -11.23
C CYS A 522 -5.41 -23.03 -11.19
N GLN A 523 -4.98 -24.29 -11.20
CA GLN A 523 -3.56 -24.67 -11.18
C GLN A 523 -2.78 -24.25 -12.44
N LEU A 524 -3.48 -24.03 -13.56
CA LEU A 524 -2.87 -23.46 -14.77
C LEU A 524 -2.60 -21.97 -14.62
N LEU A 525 -3.49 -21.24 -13.93
CA LEU A 525 -3.45 -19.78 -13.82
C LEU A 525 -2.57 -19.30 -12.65
N ASP A 526 -2.53 -20.05 -11.54
CA ASP A 526 -1.75 -19.69 -10.35
C ASP A 526 -0.29 -20.22 -10.38
N GLY A 527 0.07 -21.05 -11.37
CA GLY A 527 1.42 -21.61 -11.53
C GLY A 527 1.73 -22.84 -10.66
N THR A 528 0.76 -23.39 -9.91
CA THR A 528 0.92 -24.60 -9.10
C THR A 528 0.83 -25.91 -9.89
N GLY A 529 0.55 -25.81 -11.20
CA GLY A 529 0.46 -26.94 -12.11
C GLY A 529 1.79 -27.61 -12.50
N GLY A 530 2.93 -26.99 -12.18
CA GLY A 530 4.26 -27.53 -12.50
C GLY A 530 4.54 -27.62 -14.00
N LEU A 531 3.97 -26.72 -14.80
CA LEU A 531 4.14 -26.69 -16.25
C LEU A 531 5.42 -25.94 -16.63
N TRP A 532 6.23 -26.55 -17.50
CA TRP A 532 7.42 -25.91 -18.04
C TRP A 532 7.04 -24.69 -18.88
N ASP A 533 7.81 -23.61 -18.75
CA ASP A 533 7.64 -22.38 -19.51
C ASP A 533 8.34 -22.52 -20.87
N TYR A 534 7.58 -22.47 -21.97
CA TYR A 534 8.18 -22.58 -23.31
C TYR A 534 9.06 -21.37 -23.66
N LEU A 535 8.97 -20.26 -22.93
CA LEU A 535 9.83 -19.08 -23.09
C LEU A 535 11.05 -19.08 -22.16
N ASP A 536 11.37 -20.20 -21.49
CA ASP A 536 12.59 -20.30 -20.66
C ASP A 536 13.84 -19.95 -21.49
N VAL A 537 14.61 -18.97 -21.01
CA VAL A 537 15.84 -18.45 -21.65
C VAL A 537 16.93 -19.51 -21.79
N ASN A 538 16.91 -20.53 -20.93
CA ASN A 538 17.81 -21.69 -21.00
C ASN A 538 17.24 -22.82 -21.87
N GLY A 539 16.05 -22.62 -22.42
CA GLY A 539 15.32 -23.53 -23.29
C GLY A 539 15.81 -23.52 -24.73
N GLU A 540 15.50 -24.58 -25.50
CA GLU A 540 15.79 -24.64 -26.94
C GLU A 540 14.87 -23.72 -27.78
N PHE A 541 13.73 -23.26 -27.23
CA PHE A 541 12.73 -22.49 -27.98
C PHE A 541 13.20 -21.08 -28.30
N LEU A 542 13.70 -20.38 -27.28
CA LEU A 542 14.04 -18.98 -27.40
C LEU A 542 15.19 -18.77 -28.41
N PRO A 543 16.25 -19.60 -28.44
CA PRO A 543 17.26 -19.55 -29.49
C PRO A 543 16.71 -19.84 -30.90
N ASP A 544 15.83 -20.84 -31.06
CA ASP A 544 15.19 -21.14 -32.35
C ASP A 544 14.29 -19.98 -32.81
N PHE A 545 13.55 -19.36 -31.89
CA PHE A 545 12.72 -18.20 -32.14
C PHE A 545 13.55 -16.97 -32.54
N ILE A 546 14.61 -16.67 -31.79
CA ILE A 546 15.54 -15.58 -32.10
C ILE A 546 16.18 -15.83 -33.46
N ALA A 547 16.60 -17.06 -33.78
CA ALA A 547 17.14 -17.40 -35.09
C ALA A 547 16.10 -17.22 -36.22
N ASP A 548 14.85 -17.62 -36.01
CA ASP A 548 13.74 -17.40 -36.96
C ASP A 548 13.46 -15.90 -37.15
N TYR A 549 13.46 -15.09 -36.08
CA TYR A 549 13.30 -13.63 -36.12
C TYR A 549 14.44 -12.95 -36.88
N LEU A 550 15.69 -13.24 -36.50
CA LEU A 550 16.89 -12.70 -37.15
C LEU A 550 17.00 -13.13 -38.63
N SER A 551 16.40 -14.25 -39.01
CA SER A 551 16.30 -14.68 -40.42
C SER A 551 15.28 -13.87 -41.25
N GLY A 552 14.49 -13.01 -40.60
CA GLY A 552 13.40 -12.25 -41.19
C GLY A 552 12.14 -13.10 -41.45
N SER A 553 11.97 -14.22 -40.75
CA SER A 553 10.79 -15.07 -40.92
C SER A 553 9.63 -14.54 -40.05
N ASN A 554 8.59 -14.00 -40.69
CA ASN A 554 7.32 -13.69 -40.02
C ASN A 554 6.51 -14.98 -39.84
N ARG A 555 7.07 -15.95 -39.10
CA ARG A 555 6.38 -17.21 -38.84
C ARG A 555 5.24 -16.96 -37.86
N ASP A 556 4.04 -17.32 -38.28
CA ASP A 556 2.85 -17.40 -37.44
C ASP A 556 2.92 -18.69 -36.59
N TRP A 557 3.09 -18.54 -35.29
CA TRP A 557 3.19 -19.64 -34.33
C TRP A 557 1.80 -19.96 -33.77
N GLN A 558 1.28 -21.14 -34.11
CA GLN A 558 -0.04 -21.54 -33.63
C GLN A 558 0.00 -21.92 -32.15
N PRO A 559 -1.00 -21.57 -31.33
CA PRO A 559 -1.04 -21.89 -29.91
C PRO A 559 -0.79 -23.37 -29.58
N GLU A 560 -1.33 -24.30 -30.37
CA GLU A 560 -1.10 -25.73 -30.18
C GLU A 560 0.34 -26.18 -30.49
N GLU A 561 1.07 -25.44 -31.34
CA GLU A 561 2.50 -25.66 -31.61
C GLU A 561 3.35 -25.23 -30.41
N LEU A 562 3.06 -24.07 -29.82
CA LEU A 562 3.75 -23.55 -28.62
C LEU A 562 3.55 -24.48 -27.41
N VAL A 563 2.29 -24.88 -27.21
CA VAL A 563 1.90 -25.89 -26.23
C VAL A 563 2.64 -27.21 -26.47
N THR A 564 2.80 -27.64 -27.72
CA THR A 564 3.58 -28.84 -28.06
C THR A 564 5.05 -28.71 -27.68
N TYR A 565 5.66 -27.52 -27.87
CA TYR A 565 7.06 -27.26 -27.56
C TYR A 565 7.36 -27.42 -26.07
N ALA A 566 6.48 -26.89 -25.21
CA ALA A 566 6.58 -27.03 -23.76
C ALA A 566 6.63 -28.50 -23.29
N PHE A 567 6.12 -29.44 -24.10
CA PHE A 567 5.84 -30.82 -23.67
C PHE A 567 6.86 -31.88 -24.13
N ASP A 568 7.77 -31.53 -25.04
CA ASP A 568 8.85 -32.45 -25.46
C ASP A 568 10.03 -32.46 -24.46
N LYS A 569 9.93 -31.68 -23.36
CA LYS A 569 10.86 -31.66 -22.23
C LYS A 569 10.28 -32.44 -21.03
N PRO A 570 11.11 -33.18 -20.26
CA PRO A 570 10.64 -33.79 -19.02
C PRO A 570 10.20 -32.70 -18.03
N ALA A 571 9.12 -32.94 -17.28
CA ALA A 571 8.76 -32.10 -16.14
C ALA A 571 10.00 -31.89 -15.23
N PHE A 572 10.14 -30.69 -14.67
CA PHE A 572 11.31 -30.28 -13.91
C PHE A 572 11.72 -31.38 -12.92
N SER A 573 12.99 -31.79 -12.94
CA SER A 573 13.45 -33.00 -12.24
C SER A 573 13.23 -32.86 -10.73
N GLY A 574 12.16 -33.48 -10.22
CA GLY A 574 11.73 -33.38 -8.82
C GLY A 574 10.22 -33.40 -8.61
N SER A 575 9.41 -33.16 -9.66
CA SER A 575 7.95 -32.98 -9.59
C SER A 575 7.13 -34.28 -9.46
N ASP A 576 7.52 -35.20 -8.57
CA ASP A 576 6.59 -36.22 -8.04
C ASP A 576 5.67 -35.61 -6.96
N SER A 577 5.84 -34.33 -6.62
CA SER A 577 4.99 -33.57 -5.72
C SER A 577 4.41 -32.33 -6.40
N THR A 578 3.12 -32.11 -6.20
CA THR A 578 2.37 -30.87 -6.48
C THR A 578 2.80 -29.73 -5.53
N GLU A 579 4.09 -29.65 -5.16
CA GLU A 579 4.60 -28.86 -4.03
C GLU A 579 5.60 -27.76 -4.43
N GLN A 580 5.92 -27.57 -5.71
CA GLN A 580 6.77 -26.45 -6.16
C GLN A 580 6.06 -25.61 -7.22
N TRP A 581 5.85 -24.35 -6.88
CA TRP A 581 5.28 -23.33 -7.74
C TRP A 581 6.26 -22.96 -8.88
N THR A 582 5.74 -22.70 -10.08
CA THR A 582 6.53 -22.29 -11.25
C THR A 582 5.83 -21.18 -12.03
N TYR A 583 6.57 -20.12 -12.38
CA TYR A 583 6.08 -19.15 -13.36
C TYR A 583 5.88 -19.84 -14.72
N THR A 584 4.75 -19.61 -15.38
CA THR A 584 4.46 -20.32 -16.64
C THR A 584 3.60 -19.50 -17.61
N ASN A 585 4.14 -19.22 -18.79
CA ASN A 585 3.35 -18.71 -19.92
C ASN A 585 2.42 -19.79 -20.48
N THR A 586 2.85 -21.05 -20.42
CA THR A 586 2.13 -22.23 -20.90
C THR A 586 0.76 -22.37 -20.24
N GLY A 587 0.66 -22.12 -18.93
CA GLY A 587 -0.58 -22.23 -18.18
C GLY A 587 -1.68 -21.28 -18.67
N ASN A 588 -1.39 -19.97 -18.76
CA ASN A 588 -2.34 -18.97 -19.26
C ASN A 588 -2.70 -19.18 -20.74
N LEU A 589 -1.75 -19.64 -21.57
CA LEU A 589 -2.04 -20.00 -22.96
C LEU A 589 -3.09 -21.13 -23.03
N ILE A 590 -2.89 -22.21 -22.25
CA ILE A 590 -3.85 -23.32 -22.19
C ILE A 590 -5.21 -22.84 -21.66
N ALA A 591 -5.24 -21.97 -20.65
CA ALA A 591 -6.47 -21.41 -20.12
C ALA A 591 -7.26 -20.64 -21.21
N ALA A 592 -6.58 -19.83 -22.03
CA ALA A 592 -7.19 -19.17 -23.18
C ALA A 592 -7.81 -20.18 -24.17
N LEU A 593 -7.12 -21.28 -24.50
CA LEU A 593 -7.66 -22.36 -25.35
C LEU A 593 -8.88 -23.06 -24.73
N ILE A 594 -8.93 -23.18 -23.39
CA ILE A 594 -10.11 -23.71 -22.69
C ILE A 594 -11.29 -22.75 -22.83
N ALA A 595 -11.08 -21.43 -22.69
CA ALA A 595 -12.11 -20.42 -22.90
C ALA A 595 -12.70 -20.48 -24.33
N GLU A 596 -11.84 -20.64 -25.35
CA GLU A 596 -12.29 -20.86 -26.72
C GLU A 596 -13.11 -22.13 -26.87
N LYS A 597 -12.68 -23.21 -26.22
CA LYS A 597 -13.39 -24.48 -26.26
C LYS A 597 -14.77 -24.38 -25.60
N ALA A 598 -14.87 -23.66 -24.49
CA ALA A 598 -16.10 -23.48 -23.72
C ALA A 598 -17.12 -22.61 -24.47
N THR A 599 -16.66 -21.63 -25.23
CA THR A 599 -17.54 -20.65 -25.91
C THR A 599 -17.76 -20.95 -27.40
N GLY A 600 -16.84 -21.67 -28.04
CA GLY A 600 -16.78 -21.84 -29.50
C GLY A 600 -16.36 -20.58 -30.26
N LYS A 601 -15.77 -19.58 -29.57
CA LYS A 601 -15.27 -18.31 -30.13
C LYS A 601 -13.76 -18.26 -30.01
N HIS A 602 -13.11 -17.46 -30.86
CA HIS A 602 -11.68 -17.15 -30.71
C HIS A 602 -11.45 -16.28 -29.47
N PHE A 603 -10.32 -16.42 -28.80
CA PHE A 603 -10.06 -15.76 -27.52
C PHE A 603 -10.15 -14.24 -27.61
N LYS A 604 -9.60 -13.62 -28.68
CA LYS A 604 -9.80 -12.20 -29.01
C LYS A 604 -11.26 -11.74 -28.90
N GLN A 605 -12.19 -12.53 -29.45
CA GLN A 605 -13.61 -12.17 -29.43
C GLN A 605 -14.18 -12.27 -28.01
N ILE A 606 -13.75 -13.26 -27.24
CA ILE A 606 -14.17 -13.43 -25.84
C ILE A 606 -13.65 -12.26 -25.00
N LEU A 607 -12.37 -11.91 -25.13
CA LEU A 607 -11.74 -10.78 -24.45
C LEU A 607 -12.50 -9.47 -24.71
N SER A 608 -12.80 -9.20 -26.00
CA SER A 608 -13.57 -8.00 -26.41
C SER A 608 -14.94 -7.96 -25.75
N GLU A 609 -15.73 -9.03 -25.88
CA GLU A 609 -17.13 -9.05 -25.42
C GLU A 609 -17.27 -9.10 -23.89
N GLU A 610 -16.35 -9.78 -23.20
CA GLU A 610 -16.48 -10.04 -21.76
C GLU A 610 -15.73 -9.01 -20.90
N ILE A 611 -14.70 -8.32 -21.44
CA ILE A 611 -13.83 -7.40 -20.70
C ILE A 611 -13.73 -6.02 -21.36
N LEU A 612 -13.28 -5.92 -22.62
CA LEU A 612 -12.91 -4.63 -23.21
C LEU A 612 -14.12 -3.73 -23.49
N GLU A 613 -15.14 -4.24 -24.19
CA GLU A 613 -16.35 -3.47 -24.51
C GLU A 613 -17.14 -3.07 -23.25
N PRO A 614 -17.33 -3.94 -22.24
CA PRO A 614 -17.99 -3.55 -20.99
C PRO A 614 -17.26 -2.46 -20.19
N LEU A 615 -15.94 -2.41 -20.26
CA LEU A 615 -15.12 -1.43 -19.54
C LEU A 615 -14.77 -0.18 -20.36
N GLY A 616 -15.12 -0.14 -21.65
CA GLY A 616 -14.77 0.98 -22.54
C GLY A 616 -13.27 1.12 -22.80
N LEU A 617 -12.54 0.00 -22.86
CA LEU A 617 -11.09 -0.03 -23.10
C LEU A 617 -10.78 0.06 -24.60
N ASP A 618 -11.01 1.25 -25.17
CA ASP A 618 -10.94 1.50 -26.62
C ASP A 618 -9.51 1.42 -27.20
N ASN A 619 -8.48 1.54 -26.36
CA ASN A 619 -7.07 1.49 -26.72
C ASN A 619 -6.41 0.18 -26.31
N THR A 620 -7.20 -0.89 -26.10
CA THR A 620 -6.71 -2.23 -25.76
C THR A 620 -7.01 -3.22 -26.87
N PHE A 621 -6.01 -3.99 -27.30
CA PHE A 621 -6.09 -4.92 -28.41
C PHE A 621 -5.43 -6.25 -28.07
N PHE A 622 -5.93 -7.34 -28.65
CA PHE A 622 -5.43 -8.68 -28.31
C PHE A 622 -4.00 -8.94 -28.79
N THR A 623 -3.62 -8.38 -29.94
CA THR A 623 -2.30 -8.59 -30.56
C THR A 623 -1.92 -7.40 -31.43
N THR A 624 -0.63 -7.27 -31.77
CA THR A 624 -0.12 -6.27 -32.72
C THR A 624 -0.71 -6.37 -34.12
N GLU A 625 -1.30 -7.51 -34.51
CA GLU A 625 -1.99 -7.64 -35.82
C GLU A 625 -3.30 -6.85 -35.89
N ASP A 626 -3.83 -6.45 -34.74
CA ASP A 626 -5.13 -5.78 -34.63
C ASP A 626 -5.06 -4.27 -34.78
N ILE A 627 -3.84 -3.71 -34.81
CA ILE A 627 -3.57 -2.27 -34.79
C ILE A 627 -2.77 -1.81 -35.99
N ASN A 628 -2.69 -0.48 -36.18
CA ASN A 628 -1.67 0.10 -37.02
C ASN A 628 -0.35 0.16 -36.22
N LEU A 629 0.73 -0.45 -36.73
CA LEU A 629 2.04 -0.46 -36.04
C LEU A 629 2.65 0.94 -35.85
N ASP A 630 2.13 1.96 -36.54
CA ASP A 630 2.51 3.36 -36.32
C ASP A 630 1.91 3.94 -35.03
N GLU A 631 0.87 3.33 -34.45
CA GLU A 631 0.26 3.72 -33.17
C GLU A 631 0.96 3.06 -31.96
N LEU A 632 1.88 2.12 -32.23
CA LEU A 632 2.65 1.40 -31.23
C LEU A 632 4.02 2.07 -31.04
N ALA A 633 4.33 2.46 -29.81
CA ALA A 633 5.67 2.92 -29.45
C ALA A 633 6.69 1.84 -29.84
N LYS A 634 7.75 2.23 -30.54
CA LYS A 634 8.74 1.28 -31.04
C LYS A 634 9.51 0.68 -29.87
N GLY A 635 9.56 -0.64 -29.81
CA GLY A 635 10.19 -1.36 -28.70
C GLY A 635 11.65 -1.60 -28.97
N TYR A 636 12.51 -1.25 -28.03
CA TYR A 636 13.96 -1.35 -28.13
C TYR A 636 14.55 -2.27 -27.07
N ASP A 637 15.55 -3.05 -27.44
CA ASP A 637 16.32 -3.90 -26.52
C ASP A 637 17.77 -3.91 -26.99
N ASP A 638 18.67 -4.37 -26.14
CA ASP A 638 20.05 -4.57 -26.57
C ASP A 638 20.12 -5.73 -27.58
N ILE A 639 21.08 -5.71 -28.50
CA ILE A 639 21.19 -6.70 -29.60
C ILE A 639 21.12 -8.13 -29.06
N LEU A 640 20.39 -9.04 -29.70
CA LEU A 640 20.43 -10.49 -29.40
C LEU A 640 21.45 -11.18 -30.31
N THR A 641 22.50 -11.81 -29.77
CA THR A 641 23.37 -12.73 -30.53
C THR A 641 22.75 -14.12 -30.65
N GLY A 642 23.06 -14.83 -31.73
CA GLY A 642 22.44 -16.12 -32.08
C GLY A 642 22.72 -17.30 -31.12
N ASP A 643 23.44 -17.07 -30.03
CA ASP A 643 23.67 -17.97 -28.90
C ASP A 643 22.86 -17.60 -27.64
N GLY A 644 21.98 -16.60 -27.72
CA GLY A 644 21.19 -16.10 -26.59
C GLY A 644 21.93 -15.14 -25.67
N ASN A 645 23.16 -14.73 -26.04
CA ASN A 645 23.86 -13.64 -25.39
C ASN A 645 23.47 -12.31 -26.03
N ILE A 646 23.83 -11.20 -25.40
CA ILE A 646 23.58 -9.85 -25.93
C ILE A 646 24.76 -9.42 -26.80
N GLY A 647 24.47 -8.87 -27.97
CA GLY A 647 25.41 -8.30 -28.93
C GLY A 647 26.02 -7.03 -28.37
N GLN A 648 27.35 -7.03 -28.38
CA GLN A 648 28.20 -6.24 -27.51
C GLN A 648 28.78 -5.05 -28.27
N ASP A 649 27.94 -4.17 -28.84
CA ASP A 649 28.39 -2.94 -29.51
C ASP A 649 27.77 -1.65 -28.93
N GLY A 650 26.88 -1.77 -27.93
CA GLY A 650 26.23 -0.63 -27.27
C GLY A 650 25.05 -0.02 -28.03
N ASN A 651 24.58 -0.62 -29.14
CA ASN A 651 23.44 -0.11 -29.91
C ASN A 651 22.11 -0.80 -29.54
N LEU A 652 21.02 -0.04 -29.55
CA LEU A 652 19.65 -0.54 -29.38
C LEU A 652 19.07 -1.07 -30.70
N ASP A 653 18.52 -2.29 -30.68
CA ASP A 653 17.83 -2.91 -31.80
C ASP A 653 16.30 -2.73 -31.68
N ASN A 654 15.64 -2.51 -32.81
CA ASN A 654 14.19 -2.36 -32.87
C ASN A 654 13.48 -3.72 -32.93
N TYR A 655 12.77 -4.07 -31.84
CA TYR A 655 12.00 -5.31 -31.66
C TYR A 655 10.48 -5.12 -31.81
N THR A 656 10.02 -3.97 -32.31
CA THR A 656 8.60 -3.68 -32.50
C THR A 656 7.88 -4.77 -33.29
N ALA A 657 8.51 -5.26 -34.37
CA ALA A 657 7.93 -6.23 -35.30
C ALA A 657 7.91 -7.68 -34.77
N VAL A 658 8.50 -7.95 -33.61
CA VAL A 658 8.43 -9.26 -32.94
C VAL A 658 6.96 -9.56 -32.62
N ASN A 659 6.37 -10.57 -33.27
CA ASN A 659 4.96 -10.91 -33.10
C ASN A 659 4.69 -11.41 -31.67
N THR A 660 3.72 -10.80 -31.00
CA THR A 660 3.34 -11.12 -29.62
C THR A 660 2.50 -12.39 -29.50
N GLU A 661 1.98 -12.96 -30.59
CA GLU A 661 1.19 -14.20 -30.59
C GLU A 661 1.96 -15.41 -30.06
N ILE A 662 3.29 -15.35 -30.04
CA ILE A 662 4.12 -16.34 -29.33
C ILE A 662 3.74 -16.46 -27.85
N SER A 663 3.12 -15.44 -27.27
CA SER A 663 2.67 -15.42 -25.88
C SER A 663 1.17 -15.72 -25.77
N TYR A 664 0.39 -15.56 -26.84
CA TYR A 664 -1.08 -15.66 -26.86
C TYR A 664 -1.74 -15.00 -25.62
N GLY A 665 -2.69 -15.68 -24.98
CA GLY A 665 -3.31 -15.21 -23.72
C GLY A 665 -2.36 -15.00 -22.52
N SER A 666 -1.07 -15.33 -22.63
CA SER A 666 -0.08 -15.08 -21.58
C SER A 666 0.69 -13.76 -21.74
N GLY A 667 0.62 -13.11 -22.91
CA GLY A 667 1.43 -11.91 -23.16
C GLY A 667 1.19 -11.13 -24.45
N SER A 668 0.14 -11.42 -25.23
CA SER A 668 -0.04 -10.79 -26.55
C SER A 668 -0.63 -9.39 -26.54
N ILE A 669 -1.28 -8.99 -25.45
CA ILE A 669 -2.11 -7.78 -25.42
C ILE A 669 -1.24 -6.53 -25.62
N VAL A 670 -1.80 -5.60 -26.37
CA VAL A 670 -1.29 -4.25 -26.58
C VAL A 670 -2.29 -3.28 -25.98
N SER A 671 -1.83 -2.28 -25.23
CA SER A 671 -2.69 -1.34 -24.53
C SER A 671 -2.03 0.02 -24.35
N SER A 672 -2.84 1.05 -24.09
CA SER A 672 -2.37 2.30 -23.46
C SER A 672 -2.21 2.13 -21.94
N SER A 673 -1.46 3.04 -21.31
CA SER A 673 -1.32 3.09 -19.85
C SER A 673 -2.65 3.36 -19.16
N GLU A 674 -3.46 4.27 -19.70
CA GLU A 674 -4.81 4.57 -19.19
C GLU A 674 -5.69 3.31 -19.08
N ASP A 675 -5.77 2.53 -20.16
CA ASP A 675 -6.63 1.36 -20.20
C ASP A 675 -6.15 0.24 -19.27
N VAL A 676 -4.82 0.10 -19.09
CA VAL A 676 -4.25 -0.84 -18.12
C VAL A 676 -4.65 -0.43 -16.70
N ALA A 677 -4.53 0.86 -16.36
CA ALA A 677 -4.94 1.37 -15.06
C ALA A 677 -6.44 1.17 -14.83
N LYS A 678 -7.29 1.50 -15.81
CA LYS A 678 -8.76 1.29 -15.75
C LYS A 678 -9.14 -0.17 -15.55
N PHE A 679 -8.46 -1.10 -16.25
CA PHE A 679 -8.69 -2.52 -16.09
C PHE A 679 -8.36 -3.00 -14.68
N PHE A 680 -7.19 -2.65 -14.14
CA PHE A 680 -6.78 -3.07 -12.80
C PHE A 680 -7.62 -2.42 -11.69
N ASP A 681 -7.97 -1.14 -11.86
CA ASP A 681 -8.89 -0.44 -10.97
C ASP A 681 -10.24 -1.17 -10.90
N SER A 682 -10.83 -1.49 -12.05
CA SER A 682 -12.10 -2.21 -12.13
C SER A 682 -12.01 -3.63 -11.59
N LEU A 683 -10.88 -4.30 -11.82
CA LEU A 683 -10.61 -5.65 -11.34
C LEU A 683 -10.52 -5.68 -9.81
N ALA A 684 -9.81 -4.72 -9.22
CA ALA A 684 -9.51 -4.70 -7.79
C ALA A 684 -10.64 -4.12 -6.94
N SER A 685 -11.35 -3.09 -7.44
CA SER A 685 -12.52 -2.48 -6.78
C SER A 685 -13.77 -3.37 -6.80
N GLY A 686 -13.75 -4.48 -7.54
CA GLY A 686 -14.90 -5.38 -7.69
C GLY A 686 -15.97 -4.89 -8.68
N ASN A 687 -15.65 -3.88 -9.50
CA ASN A 687 -16.53 -3.39 -10.55
C ASN A 687 -16.55 -4.32 -11.77
N LEU A 688 -15.46 -5.05 -12.02
CA LEU A 688 -15.37 -6.00 -13.12
C LEU A 688 -15.97 -7.36 -12.77
N LEU A 689 -15.68 -7.93 -11.60
CA LEU A 689 -16.04 -9.30 -11.22
C LEU A 689 -16.98 -9.31 -10.00
N SER A 690 -17.75 -10.38 -9.82
CA SER A 690 -18.49 -10.63 -8.58
C SER A 690 -17.54 -10.71 -7.39
N SER A 691 -18.00 -10.37 -6.18
CA SER A 691 -17.16 -10.39 -4.97
C SER A 691 -16.45 -11.73 -4.72
N GLU A 692 -17.10 -12.86 -5.06
CA GLU A 692 -16.49 -14.20 -4.99
C GLU A 692 -15.35 -14.36 -6.00
N SER A 693 -15.56 -13.95 -7.25
CA SER A 693 -14.53 -14.03 -8.30
C SER A 693 -13.39 -13.02 -8.10
N THR A 694 -13.68 -11.84 -7.55
CA THR A 694 -12.67 -10.87 -7.11
C THR A 694 -11.83 -11.43 -5.98
N ALA A 695 -12.43 -12.09 -4.99
CA ALA A 695 -11.67 -12.77 -3.94
C ALA A 695 -10.77 -13.89 -4.52
N GLU A 696 -11.28 -14.63 -5.51
CA GLU A 696 -10.56 -15.73 -6.14
C GLU A 696 -9.33 -15.27 -6.94
N ILE A 697 -9.42 -14.15 -7.68
CA ILE A 697 -8.28 -13.67 -8.47
C ILE A 697 -7.09 -13.25 -7.60
N PHE A 698 -7.38 -12.69 -6.41
CA PHE A 698 -6.39 -12.28 -5.41
C PHE A 698 -6.15 -13.35 -4.34
N ASN A 699 -6.58 -14.60 -4.58
CA ASN A 699 -6.25 -15.72 -3.71
C ASN A 699 -4.81 -16.17 -4.01
N TYR A 700 -3.89 -15.80 -3.14
CA TYR A 700 -2.46 -16.00 -3.36
C TYR A 700 -1.95 -17.35 -2.86
N VAL A 701 -1.11 -18.00 -3.68
CA VAL A 701 -0.30 -19.16 -3.31
C VAL A 701 1.15 -18.75 -3.05
N ASP A 702 1.82 -19.43 -2.11
CA ASP A 702 3.23 -19.16 -1.82
C ASP A 702 4.13 -19.65 -2.98
N THR A 703 4.99 -18.78 -3.48
CA THR A 703 5.94 -19.10 -4.56
C THR A 703 7.21 -19.76 -4.04
N GLY A 704 7.59 -19.46 -2.78
CA GLY A 704 8.84 -19.90 -2.17
C GLY A 704 10.10 -19.25 -2.74
N PHE A 705 9.96 -18.16 -3.52
CA PHE A 705 11.03 -17.39 -4.12
C PHE A 705 10.69 -15.89 -4.16
N SER A 706 11.61 -15.08 -3.65
CA SER A 706 11.57 -13.61 -3.77
C SER A 706 11.85 -13.21 -5.20
N ARG A 707 10.90 -12.52 -5.84
CA ARG A 707 10.99 -12.11 -7.25
C ARG A 707 11.58 -10.72 -7.45
N SER A 708 11.40 -9.83 -6.49
CA SER A 708 11.96 -8.48 -6.48
C SER A 708 12.10 -7.98 -5.04
N ARG A 709 12.59 -6.75 -4.86
CA ARG A 709 12.72 -6.05 -3.57
C ARG A 709 11.39 -5.84 -2.86
N THR A 710 10.30 -5.73 -3.62
CA THR A 710 8.98 -5.28 -3.13
C THR A 710 7.90 -6.35 -3.31
N GLN A 711 8.11 -7.34 -4.19
CA GLN A 711 7.16 -8.43 -4.41
C GLN A 711 7.23 -9.46 -3.29
N LEU A 712 6.07 -9.77 -2.71
CA LEU A 712 5.98 -10.86 -1.75
C LEU A 712 6.14 -12.21 -2.47
N ASP A 713 6.55 -13.24 -1.72
CA ASP A 713 6.69 -14.64 -2.18
C ASP A 713 5.31 -15.29 -2.47
N LYS A 714 4.46 -14.61 -3.24
CA LYS A 714 3.04 -14.92 -3.43
C LYS A 714 2.60 -14.65 -4.87
N PHE A 715 1.70 -15.47 -5.39
CA PHE A 715 1.13 -15.30 -6.73
C PHE A 715 -0.33 -15.75 -6.75
N GLY A 716 -1.20 -14.96 -7.39
CA GLY A 716 -2.63 -15.25 -7.55
C GLY A 716 -2.93 -15.69 -8.97
N LEU A 717 -4.14 -15.43 -9.45
CA LEU A 717 -4.51 -15.73 -10.83
C LEU A 717 -4.00 -14.64 -11.78
N GLY A 718 -2.70 -14.63 -12.06
CA GLY A 718 -2.07 -13.66 -12.97
C GLY A 718 -1.83 -12.28 -12.35
N VAL A 719 -1.74 -12.22 -11.02
CA VAL A 719 -1.46 -11.01 -10.21
C VAL A 719 -0.59 -11.40 -9.02
N TYR A 720 0.15 -10.47 -8.44
CA TYR A 720 0.88 -10.68 -7.18
C TYR A 720 0.70 -9.48 -6.24
N PRO A 721 0.95 -9.68 -4.94
CA PRO A 721 1.02 -8.58 -3.99
C PRO A 721 2.45 -8.06 -3.84
N SER A 722 2.58 -6.74 -3.69
CA SER A 722 3.85 -6.10 -3.31
C SER A 722 3.69 -5.30 -2.02
N THR A 723 4.79 -5.05 -1.32
CA THR A 723 4.85 -4.11 -0.19
C THR A 723 5.76 -2.95 -0.58
N LEU A 724 5.19 -1.75 -0.58
CA LEU A 724 5.85 -0.47 -0.84
C LEU A 724 5.74 0.44 0.39
N PRO A 725 6.52 1.53 0.51
CA PRO A 725 6.35 2.49 1.61
C PRO A 725 4.92 3.06 1.66
N TRP A 726 4.36 3.23 0.47
CA TRP A 726 3.04 3.79 0.23
C TRP A 726 1.88 2.79 0.44
N GLY A 727 2.16 1.51 0.72
CA GLY A 727 1.14 0.50 1.03
C GLY A 727 1.36 -0.87 0.39
N GLU A 728 0.49 -1.82 0.73
CA GLU A 728 0.42 -3.09 0.00
C GLU A 728 -0.27 -2.86 -1.35
N THR A 729 0.30 -3.40 -2.43
CA THR A 729 -0.29 -3.29 -3.76
C THR A 729 -0.80 -4.64 -4.26
N ARG A 730 -1.70 -4.60 -5.24
CA ARG A 730 -2.12 -5.74 -6.05
C ARG A 730 -1.84 -5.42 -7.50
N GLY A 731 -0.95 -6.17 -8.13
CA GLY A 731 -0.39 -5.74 -9.40
C GLY A 731 0.15 -6.86 -10.27
N MET A 732 0.80 -6.46 -11.35
CA MET A 732 1.54 -7.35 -12.24
C MET A 732 2.63 -6.61 -13.02
N ASP A 733 3.77 -7.26 -13.20
CA ASP A 733 4.87 -6.83 -14.06
C ASP A 733 4.76 -7.56 -15.40
N GLY A 734 5.05 -6.85 -16.47
CA GLY A 734 5.21 -7.40 -17.80
C GLY A 734 6.60 -7.15 -18.35
N SER A 735 7.26 -8.19 -18.87
CA SER A 735 8.47 -8.06 -19.69
C SER A 735 8.32 -8.87 -20.97
N GLN A 736 8.73 -8.29 -22.10
CA GLN A 736 8.96 -8.97 -23.36
C GLN A 736 9.97 -8.20 -24.20
N PHE A 737 10.35 -8.73 -25.37
CA PHE A 737 11.25 -8.07 -26.31
C PHE A 737 10.82 -6.63 -26.58
N GLY A 738 11.65 -5.68 -26.18
CA GLY A 738 11.43 -4.26 -26.42
C GLY A 738 10.43 -3.57 -25.49
N TYR A 739 9.83 -4.24 -24.50
CA TYR A 739 8.84 -3.61 -23.62
C TYR A 739 8.90 -4.13 -22.18
N LYS A 740 8.76 -3.21 -21.24
CA LYS A 740 8.61 -3.47 -19.81
C LYS A 740 7.38 -2.70 -19.32
N SER A 741 6.64 -3.28 -18.40
CA SER A 741 5.41 -2.70 -17.89
C SER A 741 5.22 -3.10 -16.44
N GLN A 742 4.54 -2.25 -15.68
CA GLN A 742 4.15 -2.47 -14.31
C GLN A 742 2.79 -1.84 -14.06
N VAL A 743 1.97 -2.48 -13.23
CA VAL A 743 0.72 -1.91 -12.74
C VAL A 743 0.53 -2.31 -11.29
N ASP A 744 0.15 -1.35 -10.46
CA ASP A 744 -0.04 -1.48 -9.02
C ASP A 744 -1.34 -0.80 -8.62
N TYR A 745 -2.28 -1.57 -8.06
CA TYR A 745 -3.45 -1.04 -7.36
C TYR A 745 -3.16 -0.96 -5.86
N PHE A 746 -3.39 0.21 -5.26
CA PHE A 746 -3.24 0.54 -3.85
C PHE A 746 -4.62 0.49 -3.17
N PRO A 747 -4.96 -0.60 -2.44
CA PRO A 747 -6.29 -0.77 -1.85
C PRO A 747 -6.62 0.23 -0.75
N SER A 748 -5.61 0.79 -0.06
CA SER A 748 -5.79 1.81 0.99
C SER A 748 -6.41 3.09 0.46
N ASP A 749 -6.07 3.46 -0.77
CA ASP A 749 -6.39 4.75 -1.39
C ASP A 749 -7.27 4.59 -2.64
N ASP A 750 -7.69 3.36 -2.96
CA ASP A 750 -8.47 3.00 -4.14
C ASP A 750 -7.86 3.60 -5.42
N THR A 751 -6.55 3.46 -5.56
CA THR A 751 -5.74 4.14 -6.59
C THR A 751 -4.96 3.13 -7.40
N THR A 752 -4.94 3.26 -8.73
CA THR A 752 -4.13 2.44 -9.64
C THR A 752 -3.08 3.29 -10.34
N ILE A 753 -1.84 2.81 -10.36
CA ILE A 753 -0.75 3.37 -11.17
C ILE A 753 -0.31 2.30 -12.17
N SER A 754 -0.22 2.66 -13.44
CA SER A 754 0.38 1.85 -14.49
C SER A 754 1.50 2.61 -15.18
N ILE A 755 2.60 1.91 -15.48
CA ILE A 755 3.78 2.46 -16.14
C ILE A 755 4.20 1.49 -17.23
N LEU A 756 4.21 1.96 -18.46
CA LEU A 756 4.57 1.18 -19.65
C LEU A 756 5.79 1.82 -20.31
N ALA A 757 6.83 1.03 -20.56
CA ALA A 757 8.07 1.49 -21.18
C ALA A 757 8.35 0.70 -22.47
N ASN A 758 8.81 1.39 -23.52
CA ASN A 758 9.20 0.79 -24.80
C ASN A 758 10.66 0.30 -24.82
N ARG A 759 11.15 -0.16 -23.66
CA ARG A 759 12.40 -0.91 -23.54
C ARG A 759 12.19 -2.18 -22.73
N GLY A 760 12.69 -3.29 -23.24
CA GLY A 760 12.50 -4.63 -22.66
C GLY A 760 13.69 -5.11 -21.87
N VAL A 761 13.50 -6.21 -21.14
CA VAL A 761 14.62 -6.97 -20.56
C VAL A 761 14.49 -8.42 -21.01
N VAL A 762 15.17 -8.78 -22.10
CA VAL A 762 15.61 -10.16 -22.31
C VAL A 762 17.13 -10.20 -22.18
N GLY A 763 17.60 -10.11 -20.94
CA GLY A 763 18.95 -10.53 -20.56
C GLY A 763 20.02 -9.46 -20.34
N GLY A 764 19.77 -8.12 -20.38
CA GLY A 764 20.93 -7.23 -20.16
C GLY A 764 20.82 -5.71 -20.05
N ASN A 765 19.65 -5.08 -19.94
CA ASN A 765 19.64 -3.69 -19.45
C ASN A 765 18.72 -3.49 -18.24
N PRO A 766 19.25 -3.48 -17.01
CA PRO A 766 18.47 -3.22 -15.80
C PRO A 766 18.03 -1.75 -15.66
N LYS A 767 18.55 -0.81 -16.45
CA LYS A 767 18.20 0.63 -16.38
C LYS A 767 16.70 0.88 -16.52
N VAL A 768 15.97 0.10 -17.33
CA VAL A 768 14.51 0.26 -17.45
C VAL A 768 13.76 -0.07 -16.15
N ASN A 769 14.28 -0.96 -15.30
CA ASN A 769 13.67 -1.20 -13.99
C ASN A 769 13.86 0.02 -13.08
N LEU A 770 15.04 0.66 -13.11
CA LEU A 770 15.29 1.91 -12.39
C LEU A 770 14.32 3.01 -12.81
N VAL A 771 14.13 3.17 -14.12
CA VAL A 771 13.19 4.15 -14.71
C VAL A 771 11.76 3.94 -14.20
N ILE A 772 11.25 2.70 -14.25
CA ILE A 772 9.89 2.39 -13.80
C ILE A 772 9.74 2.65 -12.30
N GLU A 773 10.70 2.21 -11.49
CA GLU A 773 10.66 2.42 -10.04
C GLU A 773 10.74 3.91 -9.68
N ALA A 774 11.59 4.69 -10.36
CA ALA A 774 11.69 6.14 -10.16
C ALA A 774 10.36 6.86 -10.46
N TYR A 775 9.71 6.54 -11.57
CA TYR A 775 8.40 7.11 -11.91
C TYR A 775 7.30 6.66 -10.95
N LYS A 776 7.23 5.38 -10.61
CA LYS A 776 6.23 4.87 -9.65
C LYS A 776 6.35 5.60 -8.33
N ALA A 777 7.58 5.70 -7.81
CA ALA A 777 7.85 6.31 -6.53
C ALA A 777 7.52 7.81 -6.53
N SER A 778 7.94 8.53 -7.56
CA SER A 778 7.65 9.96 -7.74
C SER A 778 6.13 10.24 -7.80
N ILE A 779 5.39 9.44 -8.57
CA ILE A 779 3.94 9.56 -8.72
C ILE A 779 3.21 9.17 -7.43
N ALA A 780 3.56 8.04 -6.81
CA ALA A 780 2.96 7.58 -5.56
C ALA A 780 3.14 8.59 -4.42
N ASN A 781 4.35 9.16 -4.30
CA ASN A 781 4.64 10.22 -3.34
C ASN A 781 3.82 11.48 -3.61
N THR A 782 3.70 11.90 -4.87
CA THR A 782 2.91 13.07 -5.27
C THR A 782 1.41 12.89 -4.98
N LEU A 783 0.91 11.66 -5.12
CA LEU A 783 -0.47 11.30 -4.77
C LEU A 783 -0.68 11.21 -3.24
N GLY A 784 0.40 11.23 -2.44
CA GLY A 784 0.32 11.15 -0.99
C GLY A 784 -0.10 9.78 -0.46
N LEU A 785 0.04 8.72 -1.28
CA LEU A 785 -0.30 7.34 -0.93
C LEU A 785 0.54 6.94 0.29
N ASN A 786 -0.01 6.72 1.49
CA ASN A 786 0.82 6.40 2.66
C ASN A 786 0.08 5.48 3.62
N ASN A 787 0.67 4.32 3.94
CA ASN A 787 0.14 3.35 4.90
C ASN A 787 0.95 3.28 6.21
N GLY A 788 1.92 4.20 6.37
CA GLY A 788 2.85 4.29 7.50
C GLY A 788 2.67 5.55 8.35
N SER A 789 3.52 5.74 9.38
CA SER A 789 3.48 6.97 10.17
C SER A 789 3.95 8.15 9.32
N VAL A 790 3.11 9.18 9.17
CA VAL A 790 3.50 10.39 8.45
C VAL A 790 4.15 11.39 9.42
N VAL A 791 5.40 11.76 9.17
CA VAL A 791 6.16 12.76 9.93
C VAL A 791 6.46 13.95 9.03
N ASN A 792 5.69 15.02 9.19
CA ASN A 792 5.87 16.25 8.41
C ASN A 792 6.70 17.29 9.17
N GLY A 793 7.66 17.86 8.45
CA GLY A 793 8.44 19.01 8.85
C GLY A 793 7.73 20.35 8.65
N THR A 794 8.53 21.38 8.49
CA THR A 794 8.19 22.78 8.31
C THR A 794 9.14 23.36 7.29
N VAL A 795 8.85 24.53 6.74
CA VAL A 795 9.75 25.27 5.82
C VAL A 795 11.05 25.82 6.46
N SER A 796 11.57 25.16 7.49
CA SER A 796 12.76 25.54 8.25
C SER A 796 13.48 24.29 8.67
N ASN A 797 14.80 24.36 8.81
CA ASN A 797 15.66 23.25 9.22
C ASN A 797 15.07 22.40 10.36
N ASN A 798 14.89 21.12 10.09
CA ASN A 798 14.25 20.15 10.96
C ASN A 798 15.18 19.00 11.33
N TYR A 799 14.81 18.33 12.41
CA TYR A 799 15.39 17.05 12.82
C TYR A 799 14.20 16.12 13.05
N LEU A 800 13.91 15.29 12.05
CA LEU A 800 12.77 14.39 12.03
C LEU A 800 13.26 12.96 12.22
N THR A 801 12.46 12.14 12.87
CA THR A 801 12.84 10.77 13.18
C THR A 801 11.61 9.89 13.17
N GLY A 802 11.63 8.88 12.31
CA GLY A 802 10.65 7.81 12.22
C GLY A 802 10.65 6.89 13.44
N THR A 803 9.83 5.87 13.36
CA THR A 803 9.56 4.84 14.34
C THR A 803 10.47 3.63 14.11
N SER A 804 9.92 2.42 14.15
CA SER A 804 10.61 1.21 13.70
C SER A 804 9.74 0.40 12.74
N ASN A 805 8.68 1.04 12.28
CA ASN A 805 7.72 0.58 11.30
C ASN A 805 7.97 1.38 10.02
N ASN A 806 7.22 1.09 8.96
CA ASN A 806 7.27 1.86 7.73
C ASN A 806 6.81 3.31 8.01
N ASP A 807 7.65 4.28 7.72
CA ASP A 807 7.37 5.71 7.93
C ASP A 807 7.48 6.51 6.62
N ALA A 808 6.65 7.54 6.50
CA ALA A 808 6.78 8.56 5.45
C ALA A 808 7.21 9.87 6.11
N ILE A 809 8.38 10.39 5.77
CA ILE A 809 8.99 11.56 6.40
C ILE A 809 9.22 12.63 5.34
N ASP A 810 8.52 13.77 5.46
CA ASP A 810 8.64 14.93 4.58
C ASP A 810 9.33 16.08 5.33
N GLY A 811 10.50 16.50 4.86
CA GLY A 811 11.27 17.62 5.40
C GLY A 811 10.64 18.99 5.15
N GLN A 812 9.97 19.16 4.01
CA GLN A 812 9.60 20.46 3.41
C GLN A 812 10.86 21.29 3.06
N ASP A 813 10.72 22.60 2.79
CA ASP A 813 11.91 23.45 2.59
C ASP A 813 12.79 23.49 3.86
N GLY A 814 14.11 23.48 3.73
CA GLY A 814 15.02 23.56 4.86
C GLY A 814 16.33 22.84 4.58
N ASN A 815 17.28 22.92 5.53
CA ASN A 815 18.38 21.96 5.53
C ASN A 815 18.11 21.03 6.72
N ASP A 816 17.61 19.84 6.42
CA ASP A 816 16.95 18.93 7.33
C ASP A 816 17.81 17.71 7.64
N ILE A 817 17.42 17.01 8.71
CA ILE A 817 17.97 15.71 9.08
C ILE A 817 16.80 14.76 9.26
N LEU A 818 16.67 13.78 8.38
CA LEU A 818 15.59 12.79 8.36
C LEU A 818 16.14 11.41 8.69
N LEU A 819 15.55 10.73 9.69
CA LEU A 819 16.01 9.43 10.16
C LEU A 819 14.88 8.40 10.16
N GLY A 820 14.91 7.39 9.28
CA GLY A 820 13.88 6.34 9.19
C GLY A 820 13.98 5.30 10.32
N LYS A 821 15.20 4.80 10.56
CA LYS A 821 15.63 3.71 11.47
C LYS A 821 15.42 2.30 10.92
N LYS A 822 14.20 1.80 10.97
CA LYS A 822 13.84 0.41 10.64
C LYS A 822 12.46 0.46 10.04
N GLY A 823 12.18 -0.47 9.12
CA GLY A 823 10.92 -0.48 8.41
C GLY A 823 11.19 -0.15 6.96
N LEU A 824 10.17 -0.21 6.13
CA LEU A 824 10.24 0.24 4.76
C LEU A 824 9.86 1.73 4.75
N ASP A 825 10.86 2.62 4.74
CA ASP A 825 10.68 4.05 4.94
C ASP A 825 10.73 4.82 3.61
N ALA A 826 9.97 5.92 3.53
CA ALA A 826 10.08 6.94 2.48
C ALA A 826 10.50 8.27 3.09
N LEU A 827 11.67 8.79 2.70
CA LEU A 827 12.25 10.04 3.20
C LEU A 827 12.36 11.04 2.06
N ASP A 828 11.81 12.24 2.24
CA ASP A 828 11.75 13.30 1.23
C ASP A 828 12.33 14.61 1.81
N GLY A 829 13.49 15.04 1.30
CA GLY A 829 14.18 16.27 1.70
C GLY A 829 13.57 17.55 1.10
N VAL A 830 12.95 17.44 -0.07
CA VAL A 830 12.30 18.55 -0.79
C VAL A 830 13.26 19.65 -1.26
N LYS A 831 13.60 20.64 -0.42
CA LYS A 831 14.43 21.77 -0.85
C LYS A 831 15.42 22.18 0.23
N GLY A 832 16.70 22.20 -0.11
CA GLY A 832 17.82 22.66 0.69
C GLY A 832 18.81 21.54 0.90
N ASP A 833 19.90 21.79 1.64
CA ASP A 833 20.98 20.78 1.76
C ASP A 833 20.69 19.82 2.93
N ASP A 834 20.20 18.62 2.63
CA ASP A 834 19.59 17.68 3.57
C ASP A 834 20.48 16.49 3.93
N PHE A 835 20.17 15.86 5.07
CA PHE A 835 20.77 14.59 5.50
C PHE A 835 19.68 13.54 5.73
N LEU A 836 19.61 12.55 4.84
CA LEU A 836 18.64 11.46 4.90
C LEU A 836 19.35 10.15 5.27
N PHE A 837 18.88 9.48 6.33
CA PHE A 837 19.40 8.18 6.76
C PHE A 837 18.24 7.22 7.04
N ALA A 838 18.07 6.22 6.18
CA ALA A 838 16.90 5.35 6.25
C ALA A 838 17.09 4.18 7.23
N GLY A 839 18.12 3.34 7.06
CA GLY A 839 18.67 2.50 8.13
C GLY A 839 18.58 0.99 7.89
N MET A 840 17.43 0.37 8.09
CA MET A 840 17.22 -1.07 7.84
C MET A 840 15.86 -1.27 7.22
N GLY A 841 15.82 -1.81 6.01
CA GLY A 841 14.60 -1.92 5.23
C GLY A 841 14.92 -1.68 3.77
N ASN A 842 13.93 -1.85 2.90
CA ASN A 842 14.08 -1.53 1.48
C ASN A 842 13.55 -0.12 1.27
N ASP A 843 14.36 0.88 1.55
CA ASP A 843 13.92 2.25 1.78
C ASP A 843 13.94 3.11 0.50
N TYR A 844 13.20 4.22 0.50
CA TYR A 844 13.15 5.19 -0.59
C TYR A 844 13.57 6.57 -0.09
N LEU A 845 14.60 7.15 -0.69
CA LEU A 845 15.16 8.45 -0.29
C LEU A 845 15.17 9.40 -1.49
N PHE A 846 14.66 10.61 -1.29
CA PHE A 846 14.63 11.69 -2.28
C PHE A 846 15.28 12.95 -1.69
N GLY A 847 16.43 13.37 -2.23
CA GLY A 847 17.07 14.65 -1.87
C GLY A 847 16.33 15.84 -2.49
N LYS A 848 16.07 15.76 -3.80
CA LYS A 848 15.44 16.78 -4.64
C LYS A 848 16.35 18.00 -4.83
N GLU A 849 15.91 19.22 -4.52
CA GLU A 849 16.72 20.42 -4.81
C GLU A 849 17.68 20.71 -3.65
N GLY A 850 18.99 20.63 -3.85
CA GLY A 850 19.95 20.89 -2.76
C GLY A 850 21.23 20.09 -2.91
N SER A 851 22.23 20.34 -2.06
CA SER A 851 23.41 19.46 -2.00
C SER A 851 23.27 18.47 -0.85
N ASP A 852 22.76 17.29 -1.14
CA ASP A 852 22.19 16.36 -0.18
C ASP A 852 23.14 15.21 0.20
N ASN A 853 22.85 14.59 1.35
CA ASN A 853 23.55 13.42 1.83
C ASN A 853 22.56 12.30 2.15
N LEU A 854 22.52 11.29 1.29
CA LEU A 854 21.58 10.17 1.38
C LEU A 854 22.32 8.89 1.75
N SER A 855 21.78 8.15 2.71
CA SER A 855 22.27 6.82 3.07
C SER A 855 21.12 5.84 3.29
N GLY A 856 21.07 4.81 2.44
CA GLY A 856 20.07 3.74 2.51
C GLY A 856 20.29 2.83 3.72
N GLY A 857 21.48 2.25 3.82
CA GLY A 857 21.95 1.56 5.01
C GLY A 857 22.09 0.05 4.82
N LYS A 858 21.01 -0.70 4.99
CA LYS A 858 20.98 -2.15 4.82
C LYS A 858 19.69 -2.56 4.16
N ASP A 859 19.80 -3.68 3.46
CA ASP A 859 18.75 -4.25 2.64
C ASP A 859 18.62 -3.39 1.36
N ASP A 860 17.67 -3.66 0.48
CA ASP A 860 17.75 -3.19 -0.91
C ASP A 860 17.08 -1.82 -1.08
N ASP A 861 17.86 -0.74 -1.20
CA ASP A 861 17.39 0.65 -1.14
C ASP A 861 17.24 1.34 -2.51
N PHE A 862 16.41 2.39 -2.58
CA PHE A 862 16.29 3.33 -3.71
C PHE A 862 16.65 4.75 -3.25
N LEU A 863 17.65 5.36 -3.87
CA LEU A 863 18.13 6.71 -3.57
C LEU A 863 18.13 7.57 -4.83
N ASN A 864 17.52 8.76 -4.76
CA ASN A 864 17.58 9.78 -5.81
C ASN A 864 18.07 11.10 -5.19
N GLY A 865 19.24 11.58 -5.63
CA GLY A 865 19.85 12.84 -5.20
C GLY A 865 19.02 14.03 -5.66
N GLY A 866 18.76 14.12 -6.96
CA GLY A 866 17.94 15.16 -7.56
C GLY A 866 18.82 16.21 -8.22
N ALA A 867 18.80 17.45 -7.74
CA ALA A 867 19.56 18.55 -8.33
C ALA A 867 20.50 19.19 -7.31
N GLY A 868 21.80 19.08 -7.53
CA GLY A 868 22.83 19.73 -6.73
C GLY A 868 24.20 19.05 -6.80
N GLU A 869 24.92 19.02 -5.68
CA GLU A 869 26.18 18.24 -5.60
C GLU A 869 25.96 17.24 -4.45
N ASP A 870 25.49 16.05 -4.80
CA ASP A 870 24.94 15.09 -3.86
C ASP A 870 25.94 14.00 -3.47
N LEU A 871 25.74 13.44 -2.28
CA LEU A 871 26.48 12.30 -1.77
C LEU A 871 25.52 11.17 -1.43
N LEU A 872 25.52 10.12 -2.25
CA LEU A 872 24.67 8.94 -2.09
C LEU A 872 25.49 7.74 -1.62
N GLN A 873 24.96 7.01 -0.64
CA GLN A 873 25.52 5.76 -0.15
C GLN A 873 24.43 4.69 0.01
N GLY A 874 24.41 3.69 -0.86
CA GLY A 874 23.47 2.55 -0.80
C GLY A 874 23.70 1.74 0.48
N GLY A 875 24.85 1.07 0.56
CA GLY A 875 25.33 0.43 1.78
C GLY A 875 25.51 -1.07 1.63
N LYS A 876 24.49 -1.85 1.95
CA LYS A 876 24.48 -3.30 1.82
C LYS A 876 23.13 -3.72 1.29
N GLY A 877 23.12 -4.65 0.36
CA GLY A 877 21.90 -4.97 -0.36
C GLY A 877 22.13 -4.63 -1.81
N SER A 878 21.25 -5.09 -2.67
CA SER A 878 21.23 -4.62 -4.05
C SER A 878 20.53 -3.28 -4.05
N ASP A 879 21.24 -2.19 -4.27
CA ASP A 879 20.74 -0.81 -4.19
C ASP A 879 20.52 -0.19 -5.57
N PHE A 880 19.63 0.80 -5.65
CA PHE A 880 19.35 1.64 -6.83
C PHE A 880 19.68 3.09 -6.49
N LEU A 881 20.65 3.68 -7.19
CA LEU A 881 21.11 5.05 -6.93
C LEU A 881 21.03 5.89 -8.21
N ILE A 882 20.47 7.10 -8.10
CA ILE A 882 20.42 8.13 -9.15
C ILE A 882 21.02 9.40 -8.56
N GLY A 883 22.07 9.95 -9.16
CA GLY A 883 22.67 11.23 -8.75
C GLY A 883 21.76 12.37 -9.16
N GLY A 884 21.64 12.59 -10.46
CA GLY A 884 20.73 13.56 -11.06
C GLY A 884 21.48 14.71 -11.70
N ASP A 885 20.99 15.95 -11.54
CA ASP A 885 21.66 17.13 -12.05
C ASP A 885 22.80 17.55 -11.10
N GLY A 886 24.04 17.56 -11.59
CA GLY A 886 25.19 18.21 -10.95
C GLY A 886 26.30 17.23 -10.57
N LYS A 887 27.25 17.66 -9.74
CA LYS A 887 28.51 16.89 -9.56
C LYS A 887 28.41 15.96 -8.37
N ASP A 888 27.98 14.75 -8.62
CA ASP A 888 27.58 13.82 -7.59
C ASP A 888 28.69 12.83 -7.21
N THR A 889 28.56 12.28 -6.01
CA THR A 889 29.40 11.20 -5.53
C THR A 889 28.55 10.05 -5.01
N LEU A 890 28.59 8.92 -5.72
CA LEU A 890 27.74 7.77 -5.48
C LEU A 890 28.56 6.56 -5.02
N PHE A 891 28.10 5.89 -3.97
CA PHE A 891 28.68 4.65 -3.46
C PHE A 891 27.59 3.57 -3.31
N GLY A 892 27.56 2.55 -4.18
CA GLY A 892 26.60 1.43 -4.07
C GLY A 892 26.92 0.58 -2.85
N GLY A 893 28.06 -0.11 -2.86
CA GLY A 893 28.68 -0.61 -1.65
C GLY A 893 28.98 -2.09 -1.71
N LYS A 894 28.01 -2.94 -1.37
CA LYS A 894 28.17 -4.39 -1.37
C LYS A 894 26.92 -5.02 -1.93
N ASP A 895 27.15 -6.10 -2.66
CA ASP A 895 26.11 -6.88 -3.35
C ASP A 895 25.79 -6.20 -4.70
N ASP A 896 24.83 -6.69 -5.47
CA ASP A 896 24.70 -6.29 -6.88
C ASP A 896 23.93 -4.97 -7.01
N ASP A 897 24.62 -3.88 -7.34
CA ASP A 897 24.08 -2.51 -7.38
C ASP A 897 23.80 -2.02 -8.81
N LEU A 898 22.83 -1.11 -8.94
CA LEU A 898 22.54 -0.36 -10.17
C LEU A 898 22.65 1.14 -9.88
N ILE A 899 23.61 1.80 -10.51
CA ILE A 899 23.95 3.19 -10.20
C ILE A 899 23.96 4.01 -11.48
N ASP A 900 23.26 5.13 -11.44
CA ASP A 900 23.15 6.12 -12.49
C ASP A 900 23.72 7.46 -11.97
N GLY A 901 24.80 7.96 -12.59
CA GLY A 901 25.43 9.22 -12.22
C GLY A 901 24.53 10.42 -12.45
N GLY A 902 23.79 10.43 -13.55
CA GLY A 902 23.01 11.58 -13.99
C GLY A 902 23.80 12.45 -14.97
N ALA A 903 23.76 13.78 -14.79
CA ALA A 903 24.37 14.76 -15.67
C ALA A 903 25.45 15.57 -14.93
N ASP A 904 26.43 16.08 -15.69
CA ASP A 904 27.67 16.72 -15.20
C ASP A 904 28.73 15.69 -14.74
N ASP A 905 29.89 16.16 -14.26
CA ASP A 905 31.04 15.29 -14.01
C ASP A 905 30.91 14.54 -12.67
N ASP A 906 30.64 13.24 -12.72
CA ASP A 906 30.32 12.41 -11.55
C ASP A 906 31.45 11.49 -11.07
N LEU A 907 31.35 11.11 -9.79
CA LEU A 907 32.17 10.06 -9.18
C LEU A 907 31.32 8.90 -8.70
N VAL A 908 31.31 7.80 -9.45
CA VAL A 908 30.66 6.55 -9.07
C VAL A 908 31.68 5.54 -8.55
N ARG A 909 31.46 4.99 -7.36
CA ARG A 909 32.33 3.96 -6.79
C ARG A 909 31.58 2.86 -6.07
N ASP A 910 31.75 1.64 -6.57
CA ASP A 910 31.41 0.41 -5.89
C ASP A 910 32.64 -0.34 -5.33
N THR A 911 32.39 -1.42 -4.58
CA THR A 911 33.42 -2.27 -3.99
C THR A 911 33.29 -3.75 -4.33
N GLN A 912 32.08 -4.31 -4.42
CA GLN A 912 31.82 -5.75 -4.56
C GLN A 912 30.43 -5.99 -5.12
N GLY A 913 30.28 -6.91 -6.07
CA GLY A 913 28.99 -7.26 -6.67
C GLY A 913 29.15 -7.40 -8.17
N SER A 914 28.15 -7.91 -8.87
CA SER A 914 28.03 -7.79 -10.32
C SER A 914 27.17 -6.58 -10.63
N ASN A 915 27.82 -5.42 -10.79
CA ASN A 915 27.16 -4.12 -10.80
C ASN A 915 26.91 -3.57 -12.21
N PHE A 916 25.95 -2.66 -12.30
CA PHE A 916 25.70 -1.87 -13.50
C PHE A 916 25.86 -0.39 -13.17
N LEU A 917 26.84 0.27 -13.82
CA LEU A 917 27.15 1.69 -13.58
C LEU A 917 26.99 2.50 -14.86
N TYR A 918 26.29 3.63 -14.79
CA TYR A 918 26.08 4.57 -15.88
C TYR A 918 26.64 5.94 -15.51
N GLY A 919 27.42 6.56 -16.39
CA GLY A 919 27.88 7.94 -16.28
C GLY A 919 26.92 8.95 -16.91
N ASN A 920 26.31 8.60 -18.05
CA ASN A 920 25.56 9.50 -18.95
C ASN A 920 26.37 10.71 -19.43
N ASP A 921 25.99 11.94 -19.07
CA ASP A 921 26.52 13.18 -19.65
C ASP A 921 27.59 13.77 -18.73
N GLY A 922 28.89 13.64 -19.03
CA GLY A 922 29.92 14.22 -18.17
C GLY A 922 31.32 13.66 -18.36
N ASP A 923 32.34 14.36 -17.84
CA ASP A 923 33.69 13.77 -17.73
C ASP A 923 33.76 12.87 -16.47
N ASP A 924 33.14 11.68 -16.54
CA ASP A 924 32.89 10.83 -15.37
C ASP A 924 34.04 9.91 -14.94
N LEU A 925 33.96 9.50 -13.67
CA LEU A 925 34.89 8.53 -13.08
C LEU A 925 34.15 7.38 -12.40
N LEU A 926 34.10 6.22 -13.07
CA LEU A 926 33.41 5.02 -12.60
C LEU A 926 34.41 3.97 -12.10
N PHE A 927 34.18 3.46 -10.89
CA PHE A 927 34.93 2.34 -10.29
C PHE A 927 33.99 1.25 -9.81
N ALA A 928 33.94 0.08 -10.45
CA ALA A 928 33.01 -0.99 -10.04
C ALA A 928 33.57 -1.96 -8.97
N GLY A 929 34.89 -1.97 -8.77
CA GLY A 929 35.47 -2.75 -7.67
C GLY A 929 35.73 -4.21 -8.05
N MET A 930 35.08 -5.17 -7.38
CA MET A 930 35.24 -6.61 -7.60
C MET A 930 33.92 -7.25 -8.04
N GLY A 931 33.97 -8.16 -9.01
CA GLY A 931 32.82 -8.91 -9.51
C GLY A 931 32.75 -8.78 -11.02
N ASP A 932 31.76 -9.42 -11.66
CA ASP A 932 31.63 -9.32 -13.12
C ASP A 932 30.68 -8.16 -13.42
N ASP A 933 31.24 -6.98 -13.72
CA ASP A 933 30.56 -5.69 -13.79
C ASP A 933 30.27 -5.22 -15.23
N VAL A 934 29.33 -4.29 -15.38
CA VAL A 934 29.04 -3.58 -16.64
C VAL A 934 29.05 -2.06 -16.40
N LEU A 935 29.90 -1.34 -17.15
CA LEU A 935 30.07 0.11 -17.01
C LEU A 935 29.82 0.81 -18.35
N TYR A 936 28.96 1.82 -18.34
CA TYR A 936 28.66 2.71 -19.46
C TYR A 936 29.14 4.12 -19.13
N GLY A 937 30.07 4.64 -19.93
CA GLY A 937 30.54 6.03 -19.85
C GLY A 937 29.69 7.02 -20.64
N ASP A 938 28.99 6.54 -21.67
CA ASP A 938 28.06 7.31 -22.51
C ASP A 938 28.67 8.56 -23.19
N ALA A 939 28.65 9.74 -22.59
CA ALA A 939 29.13 10.97 -23.22
C ALA A 939 30.10 11.76 -22.33
N GLY A 940 31.21 12.21 -22.92
CA GLY A 940 32.29 12.93 -22.22
C GLY A 940 33.58 12.11 -22.18
N SER A 941 34.67 12.69 -21.68
CA SER A 941 35.96 12.00 -21.56
C SER A 941 36.01 11.22 -20.25
N VAL A 942 35.61 9.94 -20.29
CA VAL A 942 35.37 9.15 -19.08
C VAL A 942 36.58 8.34 -18.63
N ARG A 943 36.51 7.86 -17.39
CA ARG A 943 37.48 6.91 -16.83
C ARG A 943 36.78 5.75 -16.14
N LEU A 944 36.85 4.57 -16.78
CA LEU A 944 36.19 3.35 -16.34
C LEU A 944 37.21 2.35 -15.79
N ILE A 945 36.96 1.82 -14.58
CA ILE A 945 37.86 0.90 -13.89
C ILE A 945 37.07 -0.21 -13.18
N ALA A 946 37.37 -1.46 -13.50
CA ALA A 946 36.72 -2.63 -12.88
C ALA A 946 37.76 -3.70 -12.45
N ASN A 947 37.28 -4.79 -11.81
CA ASN A 947 38.04 -6.03 -11.62
C ASN A 947 37.10 -7.25 -11.54
N GLY A 948 37.11 -8.04 -12.59
CA GLY A 948 36.47 -9.34 -12.71
C GLY A 948 36.41 -9.70 -14.19
N ASN A 949 35.38 -10.40 -14.64
CA ASN A 949 35.15 -10.53 -16.09
C ASN A 949 34.18 -9.43 -16.51
N ASP A 950 34.71 -8.27 -16.86
CA ASP A 950 33.94 -7.03 -16.94
C ASP A 950 33.60 -6.63 -18.37
N ARG A 951 32.60 -5.76 -18.51
CA ARG A 951 32.25 -5.08 -19.77
C ARG A 951 32.30 -3.57 -19.59
N LEU A 952 33.15 -2.89 -20.33
CA LEU A 952 33.35 -1.44 -20.24
C LEU A 952 33.09 -0.79 -21.60
N PHE A 953 32.22 0.21 -21.64
CA PHE A 953 31.86 0.98 -22.82
C PHE A 953 32.17 2.46 -22.58
N GLY A 954 33.16 3.03 -23.29
CA GLY A 954 33.59 4.42 -23.15
C GLY A 954 32.56 5.41 -23.66
N GLY A 955 32.10 5.21 -24.89
CA GLY A 955 31.04 6.01 -25.50
C GLY A 955 31.60 7.13 -26.38
N ILE A 956 31.19 8.36 -26.15
CA ILE A 956 31.60 9.55 -26.91
C ILE A 956 32.62 10.35 -26.11
N GLY A 957 33.88 10.34 -26.50
CA GLY A 957 34.92 11.15 -25.85
C GLY A 957 36.30 10.55 -26.00
N ASP A 958 37.32 11.22 -25.46
CA ASP A 958 38.64 10.60 -25.35
C ASP A 958 38.71 9.85 -24.01
N ASP A 959 38.56 8.52 -24.04
CA ASP A 959 38.28 7.73 -22.83
C ASP A 959 39.48 6.95 -22.28
N TYR A 960 39.39 6.59 -21.00
CA TYR A 960 40.32 5.67 -20.34
C TYR A 960 39.60 4.46 -19.76
N LEU A 961 39.84 3.28 -20.33
CA LEU A 961 39.22 2.02 -19.91
C LEU A 961 40.27 1.06 -19.33
N ASN A 962 39.98 0.49 -18.17
CA ASN A 962 40.84 -0.47 -17.48
C ASN A 962 40.05 -1.63 -16.87
N GLY A 963 40.11 -2.80 -17.50
CA GLY A 963 39.36 -4.01 -17.10
C GLY A 963 39.90 -4.67 -15.82
N GLY A 964 41.21 -4.60 -15.59
CA GLY A 964 41.76 -5.05 -14.31
C GLY A 964 42.15 -6.52 -14.30
N LYS A 965 41.30 -7.40 -13.77
CA LYS A 965 41.63 -8.81 -13.60
C LYS A 965 40.44 -9.68 -13.98
N GLY A 966 40.64 -10.55 -14.93
CA GLY A 966 39.65 -11.47 -15.45
C GLY A 966 39.62 -11.35 -16.97
N ASP A 967 38.70 -12.04 -17.61
CA ASP A 967 38.58 -12.00 -19.06
C ASP A 967 37.61 -10.87 -19.43
N ASP A 968 38.15 -9.70 -19.81
CA ASP A 968 37.36 -8.47 -19.98
C ASP A 968 36.95 -8.18 -21.43
N ASN A 969 35.88 -7.38 -21.63
CA ASN A 969 35.55 -6.76 -22.91
C ASN A 969 35.49 -5.23 -22.79
N LEU A 970 36.37 -4.53 -23.49
CA LEU A 970 36.48 -3.06 -23.48
C LEU A 970 36.21 -2.51 -24.88
N ILE A 971 35.32 -1.51 -24.96
CA ILE A 971 34.97 -0.79 -26.18
C ILE A 971 35.17 0.71 -25.92
N GLY A 972 36.10 1.34 -26.64
CA GLY A 972 36.38 2.77 -26.53
C GLY A 972 35.21 3.60 -27.05
N GLY A 973 34.98 3.59 -28.36
CA GLY A 973 33.81 4.21 -28.97
C GLY A 973 34.22 5.31 -29.95
N LEU A 974 33.64 6.51 -29.81
CA LEU A 974 33.98 7.67 -30.62
C LEU A 974 35.02 8.52 -29.89
N GLY A 975 36.22 8.65 -30.43
CA GLY A 975 37.26 9.52 -29.87
C GLY A 975 38.63 8.84 -29.84
N SER A 976 39.58 9.43 -29.12
CA SER A 976 40.95 8.94 -29.05
C SER A 976 41.20 8.22 -27.72
N ASP A 977 40.96 6.92 -27.70
CA ASP A 977 40.80 6.18 -26.45
C ASP A 977 42.10 5.55 -25.94
N THR A 978 42.11 5.20 -24.66
CA THR A 978 43.18 4.43 -24.02
C THR A 978 42.63 3.22 -23.30
N LEU A 979 42.90 2.03 -23.84
CA LEU A 979 42.39 0.77 -23.34
C LEU A 979 43.50 -0.09 -22.73
N THR A 980 43.22 -0.72 -21.60
CA THR A 980 44.10 -1.70 -20.95
C THR A 980 43.29 -2.82 -20.30
N GLY A 981 43.51 -4.07 -20.72
CA GLY A 981 42.87 -5.25 -20.11
C GLY A 981 43.52 -5.69 -18.80
N LEU A 982 44.85 -5.59 -18.72
CA LEU A 982 45.69 -5.99 -17.58
C LEU A 982 45.90 -7.51 -17.43
N SER A 983 45.12 -8.25 -16.65
CA SER A 983 45.39 -9.68 -16.40
C SER A 983 44.21 -10.54 -16.78
N GLY A 984 44.35 -11.29 -17.88
CA GLY A 984 43.35 -12.22 -18.38
C GLY A 984 43.37 -12.30 -19.89
N ASN A 985 42.34 -12.88 -20.48
CA ASN A 985 42.13 -12.92 -21.93
C ASN A 985 41.11 -11.85 -22.33
N ASP A 986 41.61 -10.67 -22.66
CA ASP A 986 40.77 -9.49 -22.84
C ASP A 986 40.44 -9.28 -24.31
N THR A 987 39.26 -8.76 -24.60
CA THR A 987 38.87 -8.27 -25.93
C THR A 987 38.81 -6.75 -25.89
N LEU A 988 39.55 -6.09 -26.78
CA LEU A 988 39.67 -4.64 -26.84
C LEU A 988 39.26 -4.14 -28.23
N THR A 989 38.32 -3.20 -28.27
CA THR A 989 37.85 -2.53 -29.50
C THR A 989 38.06 -1.03 -29.31
N GLY A 990 38.87 -0.40 -30.15
CA GLY A 990 39.17 1.03 -30.03
C GLY A 990 37.98 1.88 -30.47
N GLY A 991 37.43 1.60 -31.64
CA GLY A 991 36.37 2.36 -32.28
C GLY A 991 36.91 3.37 -33.28
N ASP A 992 36.22 4.51 -33.37
CA ASP A 992 36.53 5.59 -34.30
C ASP A 992 37.51 6.57 -33.64
N GLY A 993 38.75 6.62 -34.13
CA GLY A 993 39.70 7.65 -33.75
C GLY A 993 41.12 7.10 -33.70
N SER A 994 41.99 7.78 -32.95
CA SER A 994 43.39 7.33 -32.79
C SER A 994 43.61 6.73 -31.41
N ASP A 995 43.56 5.40 -31.33
CA ASP A 995 43.45 4.70 -30.06
C ASP A 995 44.78 4.21 -29.54
N ARG A 996 44.82 3.93 -28.23
CA ARG A 996 46.00 3.43 -27.54
C ARG A 996 45.69 2.18 -26.73
N PHE A 997 46.21 1.06 -27.19
CA PHE A 997 46.15 -0.21 -26.47
C PHE A 997 47.43 -0.40 -25.64
N ILE A 998 47.29 -0.50 -24.31
CA ILE A 998 48.42 -0.69 -23.39
C ILE A 998 48.58 -2.17 -23.06
N LEU A 999 49.77 -2.72 -23.31
CA LEU A 999 50.04 -4.15 -23.17
C LEU A 999 50.94 -4.52 -21.97
N PHE A 1000 50.55 -5.57 -21.23
CA PHE A 1000 51.21 -6.11 -20.04
C PHE A 1000 51.69 -7.57 -20.20
N LYS A 1001 52.63 -8.00 -19.34
CA LYS A 1001 53.33 -9.29 -19.46
C LYS A 1001 52.46 -10.52 -19.11
N GLU A 1002 51.35 -10.33 -18.41
CA GLU A 1002 50.51 -11.40 -17.85
C GLU A 1002 49.10 -11.41 -18.45
N GLU A 1003 48.97 -10.94 -19.69
CA GLU A 1003 47.71 -10.76 -20.41
C GLU A 1003 47.73 -11.51 -21.76
N THR A 1004 46.56 -11.72 -22.35
CA THR A 1004 46.41 -11.99 -23.79
C THR A 1004 45.28 -11.13 -24.33
N ALA A 1005 45.61 -10.00 -24.95
CA ALA A 1005 44.63 -9.07 -25.51
C ALA A 1005 44.27 -9.42 -26.96
N ILE A 1006 42.98 -9.50 -27.29
CA ILE A 1006 42.45 -9.59 -28.65
C ILE A 1006 41.99 -8.21 -29.07
N ILE A 1007 42.73 -7.57 -29.97
CA ILE A 1007 42.38 -6.26 -30.52
C ILE A 1007 41.60 -6.47 -31.82
N THR A 1008 40.35 -5.98 -31.85
CA THR A 1008 39.36 -6.36 -32.88
C THR A 1008 39.42 -5.48 -34.14
N ASP A 1009 39.85 -4.23 -34.02
CA ASP A 1009 39.68 -3.19 -35.05
C ASP A 1009 40.91 -2.29 -35.30
N PHE A 1010 42.10 -2.70 -34.82
CA PHE A 1010 43.34 -1.93 -34.93
C PHE A 1010 43.60 -1.30 -36.32
N THR A 1011 43.56 0.02 -36.42
CA THR A 1011 43.80 0.80 -37.63
C THR A 1011 45.26 1.20 -37.78
N GLN A 1012 45.94 0.58 -38.75
CA GLN A 1012 47.37 0.80 -38.98
C GLN A 1012 47.70 2.25 -39.37
N GLY A 1013 48.56 2.89 -38.58
CA GLY A 1013 49.04 4.25 -38.84
C GLY A 1013 48.18 5.34 -38.20
N GLU A 1014 47.13 4.93 -37.49
CA GLU A 1014 46.26 5.77 -36.68
C GLU A 1014 46.42 5.35 -35.21
N ASP A 1015 46.29 4.05 -34.93
CA ASP A 1015 46.36 3.50 -33.57
C ASP A 1015 47.78 3.20 -33.09
N PHE A 1016 47.91 3.13 -31.76
CA PHE A 1016 49.16 2.97 -31.04
C PHE A 1016 49.12 1.77 -30.10
N LEU A 1017 50.16 0.92 -30.19
CA LEU A 1017 50.46 -0.08 -29.16
C LEU A 1017 51.48 0.51 -28.18
N LYS A 1018 51.15 0.49 -26.89
CA LYS A 1018 52.05 0.93 -25.82
C LYS A 1018 52.44 -0.24 -24.94
N LEU A 1019 53.72 -0.53 -24.84
CA LEU A 1019 54.22 -1.59 -23.96
C LEU A 1019 54.40 -1.08 -22.52
N SER A 1020 54.05 -1.90 -21.53
CA SER A 1020 54.29 -1.60 -20.12
C SER A 1020 55.77 -1.37 -19.82
N ALA A 1021 56.09 -0.63 -18.74
CA ALA A 1021 57.42 -0.10 -18.44
C ALA A 1021 58.59 -1.13 -18.32
N ASN A 1022 58.29 -2.43 -18.38
CA ASN A 1022 59.26 -3.52 -18.28
C ASN A 1022 59.41 -4.34 -19.57
N ILE A 1023 58.79 -3.93 -20.67
CA ILE A 1023 58.87 -4.57 -21.99
C ILE A 1023 59.38 -3.52 -22.98
N SER A 1024 60.47 -3.82 -23.70
CA SER A 1024 60.93 -3.00 -24.82
C SER A 1024 60.41 -3.55 -26.15
N PHE A 1025 60.30 -2.70 -27.17
CA PHE A 1025 60.03 -3.14 -28.54
C PHE A 1025 61.08 -4.14 -29.06
N ASP A 1026 62.32 -4.06 -28.56
CA ASP A 1026 63.38 -5.02 -28.89
C ASP A 1026 63.12 -6.43 -28.31
N ASP A 1027 62.22 -6.56 -27.33
CA ASP A 1027 61.95 -7.81 -26.62
C ASP A 1027 60.73 -8.58 -27.18
N ILE A 1028 59.97 -7.98 -28.10
CA ILE A 1028 58.77 -8.59 -28.68
C ILE A 1028 59.03 -9.20 -30.06
N GLU A 1029 58.29 -10.27 -30.38
CA GLU A 1029 58.23 -10.90 -31.68
C GLU A 1029 56.88 -10.62 -32.35
N ILE A 1030 56.89 -10.24 -33.62
CA ILE A 1030 55.68 -9.99 -34.41
C ILE A 1030 55.55 -11.09 -35.45
N ILE A 1031 54.48 -11.87 -35.36
CA ILE A 1031 54.33 -13.16 -36.05
C ILE A 1031 53.00 -13.20 -36.80
N GLN A 1032 52.98 -13.68 -38.05
CA GLN A 1032 51.71 -14.00 -38.72
C GLN A 1032 51.08 -15.23 -38.06
N GLY A 1033 49.79 -15.17 -37.74
CA GLY A 1033 49.05 -16.32 -37.27
C GLY A 1033 48.98 -17.45 -38.31
N SER A 1034 48.53 -18.63 -37.88
CA SER A 1034 48.41 -19.81 -38.74
C SER A 1034 47.15 -20.61 -38.40
N GLY A 1035 46.68 -21.44 -39.33
CA GLY A 1035 45.40 -22.14 -39.15
C GLY A 1035 44.24 -21.16 -39.13
N ASP A 1036 43.37 -21.26 -38.13
CA ASP A 1036 42.19 -20.38 -37.99
C ASP A 1036 42.56 -18.90 -37.74
N ASN A 1037 43.81 -18.62 -37.35
CA ASN A 1037 44.35 -17.26 -37.14
C ASN A 1037 45.15 -16.74 -38.34
N GLU A 1038 45.05 -17.33 -39.54
CA GLU A 1038 45.90 -16.97 -40.68
C GLU A 1038 45.78 -15.49 -41.12
N ASN A 1039 44.68 -14.82 -40.78
CA ASN A 1039 44.44 -13.40 -41.07
C ASN A 1039 44.91 -12.46 -39.94
N ASN A 1040 45.41 -12.97 -38.82
CA ASN A 1040 45.73 -12.19 -37.63
C ASN A 1040 47.25 -12.01 -37.45
N THR A 1041 47.65 -10.93 -36.78
CA THR A 1041 49.03 -10.68 -36.35
C THR A 1041 49.16 -10.94 -34.85
N LEU A 1042 50.16 -11.73 -34.44
CA LEU A 1042 50.46 -12.03 -33.05
C LEU A 1042 51.64 -11.18 -32.57
N ILE A 1043 51.48 -10.52 -31.43
CA ILE A 1043 52.54 -9.85 -30.69
C ILE A 1043 52.92 -10.77 -29.53
N ALA A 1044 54.16 -11.25 -29.49
CA ALA A 1044 54.63 -12.23 -28.51
C ALA A 1044 55.84 -11.73 -27.73
N PHE A 1045 55.97 -12.13 -26.46
CA PHE A 1045 57.11 -11.86 -25.59
C PHE A 1045 57.50 -13.15 -24.87
N GLU A 1046 58.79 -13.49 -24.83
CA GLU A 1046 59.29 -14.74 -24.21
C GLU A 1046 58.59 -16.05 -24.68
N SER A 1047 58.04 -16.08 -25.90
CA SER A 1047 57.25 -17.18 -26.49
C SER A 1047 55.78 -17.28 -26.03
N GLU A 1048 55.28 -16.31 -25.28
CA GLU A 1048 53.86 -16.16 -24.92
C GLU A 1048 53.24 -15.03 -25.75
N THR A 1049 51.98 -15.19 -26.17
CA THR A 1049 51.26 -14.15 -26.92
C THR A 1049 50.78 -13.09 -25.95
N LEU A 1050 51.18 -11.84 -26.17
CA LEU A 1050 50.67 -10.67 -25.43
C LEU A 1050 49.40 -10.14 -26.09
N ALA A 1051 49.38 -10.07 -27.42
CA ALA A 1051 48.23 -9.56 -28.15
C ALA A 1051 48.01 -10.25 -29.50
N ILE A 1052 46.75 -10.28 -29.95
CA ILE A 1052 46.29 -10.73 -31.25
C ILE A 1052 45.61 -9.54 -31.92
N LEU A 1053 46.15 -9.08 -33.05
CA LEU A 1053 45.51 -8.07 -33.89
C LEU A 1053 44.68 -8.78 -34.96
N ASN A 1054 43.36 -8.69 -34.86
CA ASN A 1054 42.44 -9.35 -35.77
C ASN A 1054 42.47 -8.71 -37.17
N ASN A 1055 42.49 -9.54 -38.22
CA ASN A 1055 42.47 -9.13 -39.62
C ASN A 1055 43.65 -8.22 -40.07
N ILE A 1056 44.73 -8.14 -39.28
CA ILE A 1056 45.95 -7.41 -39.62
C ILE A 1056 47.02 -8.37 -40.14
N ASN A 1057 47.62 -8.01 -41.28
CA ASN A 1057 48.71 -8.78 -41.88
C ASN A 1057 50.09 -8.26 -41.47
N SER A 1058 50.86 -9.13 -40.81
CA SER A 1058 52.20 -8.81 -40.30
C SER A 1058 53.20 -8.39 -41.40
N ALA A 1059 53.01 -8.83 -42.66
CA ALA A 1059 53.92 -8.52 -43.75
C ALA A 1059 53.84 -7.06 -44.25
N ASN A 1060 52.74 -6.35 -43.95
CA ASN A 1060 52.53 -4.95 -44.32
C ASN A 1060 52.69 -4.00 -43.12
N SER A 1061 52.99 -4.55 -41.94
CA SER A 1061 53.01 -3.81 -40.70
C SER A 1061 54.33 -3.03 -40.51
N LEU A 1062 54.21 -1.71 -40.41
CA LEU A 1062 55.27 -0.81 -39.97
C LEU A 1062 54.88 -0.34 -38.56
N PHE A 1063 55.23 -1.14 -37.55
CA PHE A 1063 55.11 -0.71 -36.16
C PHE A 1063 56.26 0.26 -35.89
N TYR A 1064 55.92 1.51 -35.58
CA TYR A 1064 56.90 2.55 -35.25
C TYR A 1064 56.97 2.73 -33.74
N ASP A 1065 58.18 2.70 -33.19
CA ASP A 1065 58.47 3.21 -31.85
C ASP A 1065 58.31 4.74 -31.91
N ALA A 1066 57.43 5.30 -31.08
CA ALA A 1066 57.17 6.75 -31.01
C ALA A 1066 58.14 7.43 -30.03
#